data_AF-A0A2D9F026-F1
#
_entry.id   AF-A0A2D9F026-F1
#
_cell.length_a   1.000
_cell.length_b   1.000
_cell.length_c   1.000
_cell.angle_alpha   90.00
_cell.angle_beta   90.00
_cell.angle_gamma   90.00
#
_symmetry.space_group_name_H-M   'P 1'
#
loop_
_entity.id
_entity.type
_entity.pdbx_description
1 polymer ?
#
loop_
_entity_poly.entity_id
_entity_poly.type
_entity_poly.pdbx_seq_one_letter_code
_entity_poly.pdbx_strand_id
1 'polypeptide(L)'
;MLTRLTRFISLYGAKLSAGFFGLLVFVASVVADLVAQKVFGLYAADIREVLVPAFVAGVAAVCVVYPFCLAALQVREHEAELRQIRGELRDSEARFRDFADAASDWYWEMDKDLRFSFLSPRVEDVTGVPVEFHLGKTREEMAGEDASLPKWQKHLDDLKNHRPFKDFRYARRGPDGRVQHMATSGKPIFGAAGNFVGYRGVATDLTRQVEAEIRARRALDLMSAAVDGLSELFVLWDKDDRLVVCNQRYRDLNKAVAGATEPGVTFEDHIRAVTAKGLYPNAVGREEEWLADRLARHNEPRGPFELARQDGQWLLVNEQRLPDGSRVTVSTDITPLKNAERSLRESEQRLRDFASIAADWFWEQDKDLRFTFVSVENEGISGVQAHDHYGKTRRETNPVGISDEELAAHEALIEAHEPFTDFRFDRARPDGTLVHLSISGIPVFDETGAFRGYRGVGRDITQMIEAEREITEQRERAESLMHAKSDFLARIGHDLSTPLNAILGFAQVMEMELLGGAPGSKYLDYARNIRTSGEILSALISDILDLSRIEAGKLDLEDEIFGIAPLMDDIGMLFRGQAEAVEVTLLVETAEEISDMRGDRKAVLQALMNLVSNAVKFTDAGGRIAVSANLDGNALCLAVADTGAGFDMAELDIVLEPFGRAQQAPGRRRAGTGLGLAIAKALAELHDGTLEIDSAPGVGTTATLVFPAKRAISGDAGRAAE
;
A
#
# COMPACT_ATOMS: atom_id res chain seq x y z
N MET A 1 -3.32 79.60 111.91
CA MET A 1 -1.89 79.61 112.28
C MET A 1 -1.22 78.26 111.98
N LEU A 2 -1.83 77.13 112.38
CA LEU A 2 -1.34 75.78 112.02
C LEU A 2 -1.09 75.56 110.52
N THR A 3 -1.99 76.02 109.64
CA THR A 3 -1.84 75.84 108.18
C THR A 3 -0.67 76.62 107.57
N ARG A 4 -0.24 77.72 108.19
CA ARG A 4 0.97 78.45 107.78
C ARG A 4 2.24 77.76 108.32
N LEU A 5 2.16 77.09 109.46
CA LEU A 5 3.26 76.31 110.04
C LEU A 5 3.55 75.05 109.21
N THR A 6 2.51 74.35 108.74
CA THR A 6 2.66 73.15 107.89
C THR A 6 3.31 73.47 106.54
N ARG A 7 2.97 74.62 105.93
CA ARG A 7 3.62 75.10 104.69
C ARG A 7 5.08 75.51 104.92
N PHE A 8 5.44 76.05 106.08
CA PHE A 8 6.81 76.43 106.39
C PHE A 8 7.74 75.22 106.59
N ILE A 9 7.23 74.15 107.22
CA ILE A 9 7.99 72.90 107.45
C ILE A 9 8.21 72.12 106.14
N SER A 10 7.25 72.15 105.21
CA SER A 10 7.38 71.54 103.88
C SER A 10 8.43 72.23 102.99
N LEU A 11 8.69 73.53 103.17
CA LEU A 11 9.60 74.31 102.33
C LEU A 11 11.06 74.32 102.82
N TYR A 12 11.33 73.96 104.07
CA TYR A 12 12.67 74.06 104.68
C TYR A 12 13.19 72.75 105.33
N GLY A 13 12.50 71.62 105.11
CA GLY A 13 12.71 70.34 105.81
C GLY A 13 14.07 69.64 105.63
N ALA A 14 14.97 70.15 104.78
CA ALA A 14 16.26 69.50 104.49
C ALA A 14 17.46 70.04 105.31
N LYS A 15 17.31 71.10 106.14
CA LYS A 15 18.44 71.70 106.89
C LYS A 15 18.07 72.22 108.30
N LEU A 16 17.34 71.44 109.09
CA LEU A 16 17.00 71.84 110.46
C LEU A 16 17.78 70.99 111.47
N SER A 17 18.71 71.63 112.18
CA SER A 17 19.55 71.01 113.22
C SER A 17 18.73 70.59 114.44
N ALA A 18 19.22 69.62 115.20
CA ALA A 18 18.58 69.13 116.44
C ALA A 18 18.17 70.25 117.41
N GLY A 19 18.84 71.40 117.37
CA GLY A 19 18.49 72.58 118.14
C GLY A 19 17.13 73.20 117.78
N PHE A 20 16.70 73.16 116.52
CA PHE A 20 15.38 73.67 116.11
C PHE A 20 14.24 72.74 116.56
N PHE A 21 14.49 71.43 116.59
CA PHE A 21 13.54 70.44 117.11
C PHE A 21 13.39 70.59 118.63
N GLY A 22 14.49 70.82 119.35
CA GLY A 22 14.46 71.15 120.79
C GLY A 22 13.66 72.43 121.08
N LEU A 23 13.81 73.47 120.24
CA LEU A 23 13.05 74.72 120.38
C LEU A 23 11.56 74.52 120.10
N LEU A 24 11.19 73.72 119.08
CA LEU A 24 9.79 73.44 118.74
C LEU A 24 9.10 72.61 119.82
N VAL A 25 9.79 71.61 120.38
CA VAL A 25 9.29 70.82 121.52
C VAL A 25 9.18 71.71 122.76
N PHE A 26 10.15 72.58 123.02
CA PHE A 26 10.08 73.52 124.15
C PHE A 26 8.92 74.50 124.02
N VAL A 27 8.75 75.13 122.84
CA VAL A 27 7.64 76.05 122.58
C VAL A 27 6.29 75.31 122.63
N ALA A 28 6.20 74.10 122.08
CA ALA A 28 4.99 73.29 122.15
C ALA A 28 4.65 72.88 123.59
N SER A 29 5.64 72.49 124.40
CA SER A 29 5.44 72.20 125.83
C SER A 29 5.02 73.43 126.62
N VAL A 30 5.65 74.59 126.39
CA VAL A 30 5.27 75.85 127.05
C VAL A 30 3.86 76.28 126.65
N VAL A 31 3.50 76.19 125.37
CA VAL A 31 2.15 76.51 124.89
C VAL A 31 1.12 75.51 125.42
N ALA A 32 1.45 74.22 125.44
CA ALA A 32 0.57 73.19 125.99
C ALA A 32 0.35 73.40 127.49
N ASP A 33 1.39 73.75 128.25
CA ASP A 33 1.30 74.05 129.69
C ASP A 33 0.49 75.33 129.94
N LEU A 34 0.69 76.37 129.14
CA LEU A 34 -0.10 77.62 129.22
C LEU A 34 -1.57 77.39 128.89
N VAL A 35 -1.88 76.57 127.88
CA VAL A 35 -3.24 76.19 127.51
C VAL A 35 -3.85 75.31 128.60
N ALA A 36 -3.10 74.36 129.15
CA ALA A 36 -3.57 73.49 130.21
C ALA A 36 -3.87 74.28 131.49
N GLN A 37 -3.05 75.27 131.86
CA GLN A 37 -3.35 76.19 132.97
C GLN A 37 -4.62 77.00 132.74
N LYS A 38 -4.88 77.45 131.50
CA LYS A 38 -6.09 78.21 131.17
C LYS A 38 -7.35 77.35 131.11
N VAL A 39 -7.25 76.15 130.55
CA VAL A 39 -8.38 75.23 130.34
C VAL A 39 -8.74 74.50 131.63
N PHE A 40 -7.74 74.07 132.40
CA PHE A 40 -7.93 73.33 133.65
C PHE A 40 -7.84 74.22 134.91
N GLY A 41 -7.74 75.54 134.72
CA GLY A 41 -7.65 76.57 135.77
C GLY A 41 -8.81 76.59 136.78
N LEU A 42 -9.97 76.05 136.39
CA LEU A 42 -11.20 76.03 137.18
C LEU A 42 -11.44 74.71 137.93
N TYR A 43 -10.58 73.71 137.76
CA TYR A 43 -10.70 72.40 138.43
C TYR A 43 -9.92 72.35 139.74
N ALA A 44 -10.42 71.54 140.69
CA ALA A 44 -9.75 71.23 141.95
C ALA A 44 -8.32 70.69 141.72
N ALA A 45 -7.40 71.00 142.63
CA ALA A 45 -5.95 70.77 142.47
C ALA A 45 -5.62 69.31 142.08
N ASP A 46 -6.30 68.36 142.70
CA ASP A 46 -6.06 66.92 142.53
C ASP A 46 -6.32 66.43 141.09
N ILE A 47 -7.23 67.08 140.35
CA ILE A 47 -7.55 66.74 138.96
C ILE A 47 -6.50 67.31 137.99
N ARG A 48 -5.87 68.43 138.36
CA ARG A 48 -4.90 69.13 137.51
C ARG A 48 -3.56 68.39 137.40
N GLU A 49 -3.10 67.77 138.49
CA GLU A 49 -1.83 67.01 138.48
C GLU A 49 -1.83 65.83 137.50
N VAL A 50 -3.00 65.27 137.17
CA VAL A 50 -3.11 64.13 136.25
C VAL A 50 -3.34 64.57 134.80
N LEU A 51 -4.19 65.58 134.57
CA LEU A 51 -4.61 65.95 133.22
C LEU A 51 -3.55 66.72 132.44
N VAL A 52 -2.74 67.56 133.08
CA VAL A 52 -1.74 68.38 132.38
C VAL A 52 -0.64 67.51 131.76
N PRO A 53 0.01 66.57 132.48
CA PRO A 53 1.03 65.69 131.89
C PRO A 53 0.46 64.82 130.76
N ALA A 54 -0.77 64.31 130.90
CA ALA A 54 -1.43 63.51 129.87
C ALA A 54 -1.69 64.31 128.59
N PHE A 55 -2.10 65.59 128.72
CA PHE A 55 -2.30 66.48 127.58
C PHE A 55 -0.99 66.80 126.86
N VAL A 56 0.07 67.13 127.62
CA VAL A 56 1.40 67.41 127.05
C VAL A 56 1.98 66.18 126.35
N ALA A 57 1.84 64.98 126.94
CA ALA A 57 2.25 63.73 126.31
C ALA A 57 1.46 63.43 125.03
N GLY A 58 0.15 63.72 125.01
CA GLY A 58 -0.69 63.60 123.83
C GLY A 58 -0.26 64.53 122.69
N VAL A 59 0.05 65.79 123.00
CA VAL A 59 0.53 66.76 122.00
C VAL A 59 1.91 66.38 121.46
N ALA A 60 2.82 65.93 122.34
CA ALA A 60 4.16 65.47 121.93
C ALA A 60 4.08 64.24 120.99
N ALA A 61 3.18 63.29 121.27
CA ALA A 61 2.95 62.13 120.42
C ALA A 61 2.47 62.54 119.01
N VAL A 62 1.55 63.51 118.92
CA VAL A 62 1.04 64.01 117.63
C VAL A 62 2.13 64.76 116.84
N CYS A 63 2.97 65.55 117.49
CA CYS A 63 4.00 66.34 116.80
C CYS A 63 5.20 65.51 116.29
N VAL A 64 5.51 64.37 116.91
CA VAL A 64 6.67 63.54 116.53
C VAL A 64 6.26 62.33 115.67
N VAL A 65 5.15 61.66 115.98
CA VAL A 65 4.77 60.42 115.29
C VAL A 65 4.12 60.72 113.94
N TYR A 66 3.29 61.77 113.85
CA TYR A 66 2.54 62.09 112.63
C TYR A 66 3.42 62.43 111.40
N PRO A 67 4.50 63.26 111.51
CA PRO A 67 5.38 63.54 110.37
C PRO A 67 6.15 62.31 109.91
N PHE A 68 6.53 61.42 110.83
CA PHE A 68 7.28 60.21 110.51
C PHE A 68 6.41 59.19 109.75
N CYS A 69 5.14 59.07 110.12
CA CYS A 69 4.16 58.28 109.37
C CYS A 69 3.91 58.83 107.95
N LEU A 70 3.85 60.16 107.78
CA LEU A 70 3.70 60.79 106.47
C LEU A 70 4.91 60.54 105.55
N ALA A 71 6.14 60.65 106.08
CA ALA A 71 7.35 60.37 105.32
C ALA A 71 7.44 58.88 104.91
N ALA A 72 7.07 57.96 105.79
CA ALA A 72 7.02 56.53 105.50
C ALA A 72 5.98 56.17 104.42
N LEU A 73 4.85 56.90 104.36
CA LEU A 73 3.85 56.74 103.31
C LEU A 73 4.36 57.22 101.94
N GLN A 74 5.03 58.38 101.88
CA GLN A 74 5.60 58.91 100.62
C GLN A 74 6.67 57.99 100.02
N VAL A 75 7.55 57.41 100.85
CA VAL A 75 8.56 56.45 100.36
C VAL A 75 7.90 55.19 99.79
N ARG A 76 6.86 54.67 100.46
CA ARG A 76 6.11 53.51 99.95
C ARG A 76 5.39 53.79 98.63
N GLU A 77 4.85 54.99 98.46
CA GLU A 77 4.16 55.40 97.23
C GLU A 77 5.13 55.46 96.04
N HIS A 78 6.31 56.06 96.23
CA HIS A 78 7.33 56.15 95.18
C HIS A 78 7.95 54.78 94.83
N GLU A 79 8.14 53.90 95.81
CA GLU A 79 8.56 52.51 95.58
C GLU A 79 7.48 51.68 94.86
N ALA A 80 6.20 52.02 95.03
CA ALA A 80 5.10 51.37 94.31
C ALA A 80 5.06 51.83 92.84
N GLU A 81 5.18 53.14 92.57
CA GLU A 81 5.26 53.70 91.22
C GLU A 81 6.45 53.13 90.44
N LEU A 82 7.65 53.10 91.06
CA LEU A 82 8.84 52.54 90.40
C LEU A 82 8.69 51.04 90.11
N ARG A 83 8.00 50.28 90.97
CA ARG A 83 7.69 48.86 90.71
C ARG A 83 6.69 48.71 89.58
N GLN A 84 5.67 49.56 89.51
CA GLN A 84 4.70 49.54 88.43
C GLN A 84 5.36 49.86 87.08
N ILE A 85 6.15 50.93 86.98
CA ILE A 85 6.86 51.31 85.75
C ILE A 85 7.84 50.20 85.32
N ARG A 86 8.57 49.58 86.26
CA ARG A 86 9.45 48.45 85.95
C ARG A 86 8.67 47.21 85.50
N GLY A 87 7.48 46.97 86.04
CA GLY A 87 6.57 45.91 85.61
C GLY A 87 6.08 46.14 84.18
N GLU A 88 5.55 47.34 83.89
CA GLU A 88 5.08 47.72 82.55
C GLU A 88 6.19 47.67 81.51
N LEU A 89 7.41 48.09 81.86
CA LEU A 89 8.57 48.01 80.97
C LEU A 89 8.97 46.55 80.69
N ARG A 90 9.02 45.70 81.72
CA ARG A 90 9.31 44.26 81.55
C ARG A 90 8.25 43.57 80.70
N ASP A 91 6.98 43.86 80.93
CA ASP A 91 5.89 43.30 80.15
C ASP A 91 5.92 43.79 78.69
N SER A 92 6.27 45.05 78.46
CA SER A 92 6.45 45.59 77.10
C SER A 92 7.66 44.96 76.39
N GLU A 93 8.75 44.72 77.11
CA GLU A 93 9.96 44.07 76.57
C GLU A 93 9.68 42.59 76.26
N ALA A 94 8.99 41.88 77.15
CA ALA A 94 8.57 40.50 76.94
C ALA A 94 7.64 40.38 75.74
N ARG A 95 6.58 41.21 75.66
CA ARG A 95 5.68 41.24 74.49
C ARG A 95 6.42 41.52 73.19
N PHE A 96 7.35 42.48 73.18
CA PHE A 96 8.15 42.77 71.99
C PHE A 96 8.99 41.56 71.54
N ARG A 97 9.60 40.86 72.49
CA ARG A 97 10.38 39.65 72.24
C ARG A 97 9.50 38.53 71.69
N ASP A 98 8.34 38.28 72.29
CA ASP A 98 7.39 37.25 71.86
C ASP A 98 6.88 37.51 70.43
N PHE A 99 6.57 38.76 70.08
CA PHE A 99 6.18 39.12 68.71
C PHE A 99 7.30 38.91 67.69
N ALA A 100 8.54 39.27 68.04
CA ALA A 100 9.69 39.07 67.17
C ALA A 100 9.99 37.58 66.95
N ASP A 101 9.92 36.77 68.01
CA ASP A 101 10.15 35.33 67.93
C ASP A 101 9.08 34.59 67.14
N ALA A 102 7.81 35.01 67.24
CA ALA A 102 6.71 34.47 66.45
C ALA A 102 6.81 34.82 64.95
N ALA A 103 7.30 36.02 64.61
CA ALA A 103 7.48 36.46 63.22
C ALA A 103 8.63 35.77 62.48
N SER A 104 9.43 34.94 63.18
CA SER A 104 10.66 34.35 62.66
C SER A 104 11.74 35.35 62.22
N ASP A 105 11.65 36.57 62.75
CA ASP A 105 12.51 37.68 62.39
C ASP A 105 13.61 37.88 63.41
N TRP A 106 14.80 38.31 62.97
CA TRP A 106 15.83 38.81 63.87
C TRP A 106 15.95 40.33 63.77
N TYR A 107 16.21 40.97 64.90
CA TYR A 107 16.38 42.41 64.96
C TYR A 107 17.85 42.77 65.16
N TRP A 108 18.23 43.93 64.65
CA TRP A 108 19.60 44.39 64.63
C TRP A 108 19.66 45.90 64.83
N GLU A 109 20.77 46.36 65.39
CA GLU A 109 21.14 47.76 65.51
C GLU A 109 22.52 47.99 64.94
N MET A 110 22.72 49.20 64.42
CA MET A 110 24.01 49.70 63.98
C MET A 110 24.30 50.99 64.72
N ASP A 111 25.57 51.26 64.99
CA ASP A 111 26.03 52.52 65.58
C ASP A 111 26.08 53.67 64.55
N LYS A 112 26.54 54.84 65.00
CA LYS A 112 26.71 56.05 64.19
C LYS A 112 27.67 55.88 63.00
N ASP A 113 28.59 54.91 63.09
CA ASP A 113 29.60 54.61 62.07
C ASP A 113 29.11 53.49 61.13
N LEU A 114 27.81 53.16 61.21
CA LEU A 114 27.14 52.12 60.43
C LEU A 114 27.75 50.73 60.62
N ARG A 115 28.22 50.44 61.84
CA ARG A 115 28.69 49.10 62.23
C ARG A 115 27.64 48.44 63.10
N PHE A 116 27.37 47.14 62.89
CA PHE A 116 26.42 46.42 63.72
C PHE A 116 26.84 46.45 65.19
N SER A 117 26.04 47.09 66.04
CA SER A 117 26.27 47.25 67.47
C SER A 117 25.52 46.21 68.29
N PHE A 118 24.42 45.68 67.76
CA PHE A 118 23.61 44.66 68.39
C PHE A 118 22.90 43.80 67.33
N LEU A 119 22.81 42.49 67.57
CA LEU A 119 21.89 41.61 66.86
C LEU A 119 21.24 40.66 67.87
N SER A 120 19.97 40.34 67.69
CA SER A 120 19.30 39.34 68.50
C SER A 120 19.88 37.94 68.24
N PRO A 121 19.97 37.04 69.25
CA PRO A 121 20.55 35.70 69.11
C PRO A 121 20.00 34.88 67.94
N ARG A 122 18.73 35.10 67.57
CA ARG A 122 18.04 34.44 66.45
C ARG A 122 18.75 34.57 65.09
N VAL A 123 19.62 35.58 64.91
CA VAL A 123 20.42 35.67 63.67
C VAL A 123 21.29 34.42 63.49
N GLU A 124 21.81 33.84 64.57
CA GLU A 124 22.62 32.62 64.52
C GLU A 124 21.76 31.40 64.19
N ASP A 125 20.58 31.27 64.82
CA ASP A 125 19.63 30.18 64.54
C ASP A 125 19.21 30.12 63.06
N VAL A 126 19.04 31.29 62.43
CA VAL A 126 18.57 31.42 61.04
C VAL A 126 19.73 31.36 60.04
N THR A 127 20.83 32.07 60.31
CA THR A 127 21.92 32.23 59.35
C THR A 127 23.03 31.19 59.50
N GLY A 128 23.06 30.46 60.64
CA GLY A 128 24.13 29.55 61.04
C GLY A 128 25.45 30.25 61.35
N VAL A 129 25.46 31.59 61.46
CA VAL A 129 26.65 32.40 61.70
C VAL A 129 26.56 33.03 63.09
N PRO A 130 27.61 32.86 63.93
CA PRO A 130 27.62 33.45 65.27
C PRO A 130 27.47 34.96 65.25
N VAL A 131 26.76 35.51 66.23
CA VAL A 131 26.50 36.95 66.37
C VAL A 131 27.79 37.76 66.34
N GLU A 132 28.85 37.24 66.95
CA GLU A 132 30.18 37.87 67.06
C GLU A 132 30.81 38.12 65.69
N PHE A 133 30.48 37.31 64.69
CA PHE A 133 30.97 37.53 63.32
C PHE A 133 30.36 38.77 62.68
N HIS A 134 29.13 39.12 63.06
CA HIS A 134 28.38 40.26 62.50
C HIS A 134 28.72 41.57 63.21
N LEU A 135 28.96 41.51 64.52
CA LEU A 135 29.25 42.68 65.34
C LEU A 135 30.48 43.44 64.84
N GLY A 136 30.39 44.76 64.82
CA GLY A 136 31.44 45.66 64.36
C GLY A 136 31.59 45.77 62.85
N LYS A 137 30.89 44.97 62.04
CA LYS A 137 30.95 45.05 60.57
C LYS A 137 29.90 46.00 60.00
N THR A 138 30.22 46.59 58.85
CA THR A 138 29.24 47.35 58.06
C THR A 138 28.45 46.43 57.13
N ARG A 139 27.29 46.90 56.65
CA ARG A 139 26.53 46.15 55.63
C ARG A 139 27.26 46.04 54.29
N GLU A 140 28.19 46.95 54.00
CA GLU A 140 29.06 46.91 52.82
C GLU A 140 30.09 45.79 52.93
N GLU A 141 30.78 45.70 54.08
CA GLU A 141 31.71 44.61 54.40
C GLU A 141 31.00 43.23 54.37
N MET A 142 29.74 43.18 54.80
CA MET A 142 28.91 41.95 54.76
C MET A 142 28.42 41.58 53.36
N ALA A 143 28.26 42.54 52.45
CA ALA A 143 27.83 42.28 51.07
C ALA A 143 28.99 41.73 50.21
N GLY A 144 30.23 42.09 50.52
CA GLY A 144 31.39 41.65 49.74
C GLY A 144 31.30 42.10 48.29
N GLU A 145 31.45 41.17 47.34
CA GLU A 145 31.39 41.45 45.89
C GLU A 145 30.03 42.02 45.44
N ASP A 146 28.94 41.60 46.12
CA ASP A 146 27.59 42.07 45.82
C ASP A 146 27.40 43.56 46.11
N ALA A 147 28.27 44.18 46.91
CA ALA A 147 28.23 45.62 47.20
C ALA A 147 28.24 46.48 45.92
N SER A 148 28.88 45.98 44.86
CA SER A 148 28.97 46.65 43.55
C SER A 148 27.65 46.67 42.77
N LEU A 149 26.68 45.80 43.11
CA LEU A 149 25.42 45.70 42.39
C LEU A 149 24.56 46.96 42.57
N PRO A 150 23.81 47.41 41.54
CA PRO A 150 23.01 48.64 41.61
C PRO A 150 22.05 48.71 42.80
N LYS A 151 21.43 47.57 43.16
CA LYS A 151 20.53 47.48 44.32
C LYS A 151 21.27 47.71 45.65
N TRP A 152 22.50 47.21 45.77
CA TRP A 152 23.31 47.36 46.97
C TRP A 152 23.90 48.76 47.06
N GLN A 153 24.33 49.36 45.95
CA GLN A 153 24.76 50.76 45.92
C GLN A 153 23.67 51.72 46.38
N LYS A 154 22.43 51.52 45.92
CA LYS A 154 21.27 52.29 46.41
C LYS A 154 21.04 52.10 47.91
N HIS A 155 21.11 50.85 48.40
CA HIS A 155 20.93 50.54 49.81
C HIS A 155 22.02 51.19 50.69
N LEU A 156 23.27 51.16 50.25
CA LEU A 156 24.38 51.80 50.95
C LEU A 156 24.27 53.34 50.92
N ASP A 157 23.76 53.92 49.83
CA ASP A 157 23.44 55.35 49.75
C ASP A 157 22.33 55.75 50.73
N ASP A 158 21.26 54.95 50.82
CA ASP A 158 20.17 55.17 51.79
C ASP A 158 20.72 55.15 53.23
N LEU A 159 21.63 54.23 53.55
CA LEU A 159 22.30 54.20 54.86
C LEU A 159 23.13 55.46 55.13
N LYS A 160 24.01 55.84 54.20
CA LYS A 160 24.90 57.01 54.29
C LYS A 160 24.13 58.32 54.44
N ASN A 161 22.97 58.41 53.79
CA ASN A 161 22.10 59.59 53.84
C ASN A 161 21.04 59.53 54.94
N HIS A 162 21.16 58.60 55.88
CA HIS A 162 20.24 58.44 57.02
C HIS A 162 18.77 58.28 56.61
N ARG A 163 18.49 57.58 55.50
CA ARG A 163 17.14 57.33 54.99
C ARG A 163 16.61 55.98 55.48
N PRO A 164 15.33 55.88 55.90
CA PRO A 164 14.72 54.59 56.19
C PRO A 164 14.58 53.76 54.90
N PHE A 165 14.78 52.44 55.02
CA PHE A 165 14.57 51.49 53.93
C PHE A 165 13.65 50.35 54.37
N LYS A 166 12.92 49.77 53.43
CA LYS A 166 11.97 48.67 53.67
C LYS A 166 12.14 47.59 52.61
N ASP A 167 11.96 46.34 53.02
CA ASP A 167 11.97 45.14 52.17
C ASP A 167 13.18 45.07 51.21
N PHE A 168 14.38 45.39 51.72
CA PHE A 168 15.60 45.21 50.95
C PHE A 168 15.95 43.72 50.88
N ARG A 169 15.72 43.13 49.70
CA ARG A 169 15.93 41.69 49.45
C ARG A 169 17.30 41.39 48.88
N TYR A 170 18.02 40.50 49.53
CA TYR A 170 19.35 40.05 49.12
C TYR A 170 19.53 38.57 49.34
N ALA A 171 20.41 37.96 48.55
CA ALA A 171 20.84 36.60 48.76
C ALA A 171 22.19 36.64 49.46
N ARG A 172 22.47 35.67 50.32
CA ARG A 172 23.79 35.44 50.91
C ARG A 172 24.13 33.98 50.83
N ARG A 173 25.43 33.66 50.85
CA ARG A 173 25.89 32.28 51.00
C ARG A 173 26.11 31.98 52.49
N GLY A 174 25.46 30.93 52.98
CA GLY A 174 25.67 30.39 54.32
C GLY A 174 27.02 29.68 54.45
N PRO A 175 27.46 29.35 55.68
CA PRO A 175 28.71 28.62 55.94
C PRO A 175 28.76 27.24 55.27
N ASP A 176 27.59 26.63 55.07
CA ASP A 176 27.38 25.33 54.41
C ASP A 176 27.33 25.45 52.86
N GLY A 177 27.54 26.64 52.32
CA GLY A 177 27.51 26.91 50.88
C GLY A 177 26.10 27.13 50.31
N ARG A 178 25.03 26.99 51.10
CA ARG A 178 23.64 27.21 50.65
C ARG A 178 23.36 28.68 50.44
N VAL A 179 22.51 29.00 49.46
CA VAL A 179 22.05 30.38 49.22
C VAL A 179 20.83 30.63 50.09
N GLN A 180 20.93 31.61 50.99
CA GLN A 180 19.82 32.06 51.82
C GLN A 180 19.29 33.40 51.30
N HIS A 181 17.98 33.52 51.17
CA HIS A 181 17.31 34.72 50.70
C HIS A 181 16.75 35.50 51.88
N MET A 182 17.20 36.74 52.07
CA MET A 182 16.82 37.56 53.22
C MET A 182 16.13 38.85 52.76
N ALA A 183 15.17 39.32 53.55
CA ALA A 183 14.60 40.66 53.44
C ALA A 183 14.92 41.45 54.70
N THR A 184 15.32 42.71 54.58
CA THR A 184 15.56 43.55 55.75
C THR A 184 14.93 44.94 55.61
N SER A 185 14.50 45.49 56.74
CA SER A 185 13.99 46.85 56.85
C SER A 185 14.66 47.56 58.01
N GLY A 186 14.98 48.84 57.86
CA GLY A 186 15.69 49.61 58.88
C GLY A 186 15.31 51.09 58.88
N LYS A 187 15.34 51.70 60.07
CA LYS A 187 15.12 53.14 60.26
C LYS A 187 16.26 53.79 61.05
N PRO A 188 16.61 55.05 60.74
CA PRO A 188 17.61 55.80 61.49
C PRO A 188 17.09 56.16 62.89
N ILE A 189 17.99 56.19 63.87
CA ILE A 189 17.75 56.61 65.25
C ILE A 189 18.52 57.91 65.49
N PHE A 190 17.83 58.90 66.06
CA PHE A 190 18.41 60.19 66.43
C PHE A 190 18.30 60.39 67.94
N GLY A 191 19.36 60.94 68.55
CA GLY A 191 19.40 61.27 69.97
C GLY A 191 18.56 62.50 70.30
N ALA A 192 18.42 62.82 71.59
CA ALA A 192 17.62 63.96 72.05
C ALA A 192 18.10 65.33 71.51
N ALA A 193 19.37 65.44 71.09
CA ALA A 193 19.95 66.62 70.46
C ALA A 193 19.84 66.62 68.92
N GLY A 194 19.12 65.65 68.33
CA GLY A 194 18.94 65.52 66.88
C GLY A 194 20.14 64.92 66.14
N ASN A 195 21.20 64.52 66.84
CA ASN A 195 22.36 63.85 66.25
C ASN A 195 22.03 62.39 65.88
N PHE A 196 22.55 61.93 64.74
CA PHE A 196 22.42 60.54 64.32
C PHE A 196 23.16 59.61 65.29
N VAL A 197 22.45 58.59 65.78
CA VAL A 197 22.97 57.61 66.75
C VAL A 197 23.21 56.26 66.09
N GLY A 198 22.48 55.94 65.02
CA GLY A 198 22.60 54.66 64.33
C GLY A 198 21.33 54.22 63.62
N TYR A 199 21.24 52.94 63.27
CA TYR A 199 20.03 52.33 62.70
C TYR A 199 19.48 51.24 63.60
N ARG A 200 18.17 51.01 63.53
CA ARG A 200 17.54 49.78 64.03
C ARG A 200 16.64 49.20 62.97
N GLY A 201 16.65 47.88 62.86
CA GLY A 201 15.89 47.18 61.85
C GLY A 201 15.53 45.75 62.23
N VAL A 202 14.82 45.14 61.31
CA VAL A 202 14.37 43.75 61.36
C VAL A 202 14.78 43.06 60.07
N ALA A 203 14.99 41.76 60.12
CA ALA A 203 15.25 40.95 58.95
C ALA A 203 14.55 39.60 59.05
N THR A 204 14.13 39.11 57.88
CA THR A 204 13.28 37.93 57.67
C THR A 204 13.96 36.99 56.70
N ASP A 205 13.87 35.68 56.95
CA ASP A 205 14.30 34.63 56.03
C ASP A 205 13.18 34.27 55.03
N LEU A 206 13.45 34.48 53.74
CA LEU A 206 12.56 34.18 52.61
C LEU A 206 12.98 32.90 51.86
N THR A 207 14.00 32.17 52.31
CA THR A 207 14.59 31.05 51.58
C THR A 207 13.56 29.97 51.22
N ARG A 208 12.74 29.53 52.20
CA ARG A 208 11.71 28.51 51.98
C ARG A 208 10.68 28.91 50.92
N GLN A 209 10.28 30.19 50.92
CA GLN A 209 9.29 30.70 49.97
C GLN A 209 9.86 30.76 48.55
N VAL A 210 11.05 31.33 48.40
CA VAL A 210 11.72 31.44 47.09
C VAL A 210 12.05 30.07 46.51
N GLU A 211 12.52 29.12 47.33
CA GLU A 211 12.79 27.75 46.88
C GLU A 211 11.52 27.01 46.45
N ALA A 212 10.39 27.21 47.15
CA ALA A 212 9.12 26.61 46.77
C ALA A 212 8.61 27.15 45.43
N GLU A 213 8.73 28.47 45.21
CA GLU A 213 8.35 29.12 43.95
C GLU A 213 9.20 28.65 42.78
N ILE A 214 10.53 28.59 42.96
CA ILE A 214 11.46 28.08 41.94
C ILE A 214 11.16 26.60 41.63
N ARG A 215 10.88 25.79 42.66
CA ARG A 215 10.55 24.37 42.49
C ARG A 215 9.24 24.19 41.72
N ALA A 216 8.21 24.96 42.06
CA ALA A 216 6.93 24.94 41.35
C ALA A 216 7.11 25.34 39.88
N ARG A 217 7.89 26.40 39.62
CA ARG A 217 8.19 26.84 38.25
C ARG A 217 8.93 25.76 37.45
N ARG A 218 9.97 25.17 38.04
CA ARG A 218 10.71 24.05 37.40
C ARG A 218 9.84 22.85 37.13
N ALA A 219 8.94 22.49 38.05
CA ALA A 219 8.02 21.37 37.85
C ALA A 219 7.06 21.62 36.67
N LEU A 220 6.54 22.85 36.55
CA LEU A 220 5.69 23.25 35.43
C LEU A 220 6.45 23.22 34.09
N ASP A 221 7.65 23.78 34.06
CA ASP A 221 8.49 23.79 32.85
C ASP A 221 8.87 22.35 32.43
N LEU A 222 9.18 21.47 33.39
CA LEU A 222 9.43 20.04 33.12
C LEU A 222 8.18 19.32 32.60
N MET A 223 7.00 19.57 33.16
CA MET A 223 5.75 18.99 32.67
C MET A 223 5.45 19.42 31.23
N SER A 224 5.63 20.70 30.92
CA SER A 224 5.45 21.21 29.55
C SER A 224 6.43 20.54 28.57
N ALA A 225 7.71 20.44 28.96
CA ALA A 225 8.72 19.79 28.13
C ALA A 225 8.45 18.29 27.93
N ALA A 226 7.94 17.59 28.96
CA ALA A 226 7.57 16.19 28.86
C ALA A 226 6.40 15.97 27.89
N VAL A 227 5.37 16.83 27.94
CA VAL A 227 4.22 16.81 27.03
C VAL A 227 4.62 17.11 25.58
N ASP A 228 5.53 18.07 25.37
CA ASP A 228 6.09 18.37 24.04
C ASP A 228 7.01 17.26 23.50
N GLY A 229 7.61 16.46 24.38
CA GLY A 229 8.41 15.30 24.01
C GLY A 229 7.62 14.05 23.61
N LEU A 230 6.29 14.02 23.81
CA LEU A 230 5.45 12.88 23.43
C LEU A 230 5.45 12.68 21.91
N SER A 231 5.42 11.42 21.47
CA SER A 231 5.22 11.06 20.06
C SER A 231 3.78 11.29 19.61
N GLU A 232 2.83 11.29 20.53
CA GLU A 232 1.42 11.45 20.28
C GLU A 232 1.03 12.93 20.21
N LEU A 233 -0.13 13.22 19.63
CA LEU A 233 -0.76 14.53 19.76
C LEU A 233 -1.42 14.61 21.14
N PHE A 234 -1.17 15.68 21.87
CA PHE A 234 -1.69 15.85 23.22
C PHE A 234 -2.46 17.16 23.33
N VAL A 235 -3.65 17.10 23.91
CA VAL A 235 -4.47 18.25 24.26
C VAL A 235 -5.17 18.05 25.60
N LEU A 236 -5.22 19.10 26.41
CA LEU A 236 -6.04 19.19 27.61
C LEU A 236 -7.05 20.33 27.48
N TRP A 237 -8.33 20.01 27.70
CA TRP A 237 -9.45 20.93 27.79
C TRP A 237 -9.90 21.05 29.25
N ASP A 238 -10.29 22.23 29.71
CA ASP A 238 -10.83 22.41 31.06
C ASP A 238 -12.28 21.88 31.17
N LYS A 239 -12.88 22.02 32.36
CA LYS A 239 -14.25 21.59 32.64
C LYS A 239 -15.34 22.32 31.82
N ASP A 240 -14.99 23.47 31.24
CA ASP A 240 -15.88 24.31 30.42
C ASP A 240 -15.53 24.16 28.92
N ASP A 241 -14.85 23.05 28.56
CA ASP A 241 -14.37 22.67 27.22
C ASP A 241 -13.49 23.74 26.55
N ARG A 242 -12.66 24.46 27.33
CA ARG A 242 -11.68 25.43 26.81
C ARG A 242 -10.28 24.84 26.80
N LEU A 243 -9.51 25.16 25.75
CA LEU A 243 -8.15 24.67 25.59
C LEU A 243 -7.25 25.20 26.72
N VAL A 244 -6.65 24.29 27.50
CA VAL A 244 -5.68 24.63 28.55
C VAL A 244 -4.27 24.55 28.00
N VAL A 245 -3.92 23.39 27.43
CA VAL A 245 -2.60 23.15 26.86
C VAL A 245 -2.70 22.15 25.71
N CYS A 246 -1.85 22.34 24.70
CA CYS A 246 -1.59 21.34 23.66
C CYS A 246 -0.09 21.23 23.42
N ASN A 247 0.38 20.11 22.90
CA ASN A 247 1.78 19.96 22.55
C ASN A 247 2.10 20.54 21.16
N GLN A 248 3.40 20.69 20.86
CA GLN A 248 3.84 21.27 19.59
C GLN A 248 3.37 20.46 18.37
N ARG A 249 3.35 19.12 18.45
CA ARG A 249 2.85 18.27 17.37
C ARG A 249 1.38 18.56 17.03
N TYR A 250 0.53 18.78 18.03
CA TYR A 250 -0.87 19.15 17.81
C TYR A 250 -1.02 20.52 17.14
N ARG A 251 -0.18 21.50 17.53
CA ARG A 251 -0.13 22.81 16.86
C ARG A 251 0.33 22.71 15.41
N ASP A 252 1.39 21.94 15.16
CA ASP A 252 1.94 21.77 13.82
C ASP A 252 0.92 21.10 12.88
N LEU A 253 0.22 20.08 13.36
CA LEU A 253 -0.84 19.40 12.61
C LEU A 253 -2.01 20.34 12.25
N ASN A 254 -2.34 21.26 13.16
CA ASN A 254 -3.46 22.19 13.00
C ASN A 254 -3.00 23.62 12.64
N LYS A 255 -1.83 23.76 12.03
CA LYS A 255 -1.24 25.06 11.66
C LYS A 255 -2.13 25.91 10.75
N ALA A 256 -2.95 25.27 9.91
CA ALA A 256 -3.93 25.94 9.04
C ALA A 256 -5.04 26.68 9.82
N VAL A 257 -5.23 26.33 11.10
CA VAL A 257 -6.17 26.96 12.03
C VAL A 257 -5.46 27.37 13.33
N ALA A 258 -4.25 27.93 13.24
CA ALA A 258 -3.44 28.29 14.40
C ALA A 258 -4.18 29.18 15.43
N GLY A 259 -5.04 30.11 14.98
CA GLY A 259 -5.87 30.93 15.87
C GLY A 259 -6.94 30.14 16.65
N ALA A 260 -7.23 28.90 16.25
CA ALA A 260 -8.14 27.98 16.93
C ALA A 260 -7.40 26.92 17.77
N THR A 261 -6.10 27.09 18.03
CA THR A 261 -5.31 26.23 18.93
C THR A 261 -4.62 27.02 20.05
N GLU A 262 -5.11 28.26 20.30
CA GLU A 262 -4.66 29.11 21.40
C GLU A 262 -5.40 28.79 22.72
N PRO A 263 -4.73 28.92 23.89
CA PRO A 263 -5.39 28.71 25.18
C PRO A 263 -6.66 29.55 25.34
N GLY A 264 -7.75 28.93 25.82
CA GLY A 264 -9.05 29.55 26.03
C GLY A 264 -10.08 29.35 24.90
N VAL A 265 -9.65 28.92 23.72
CA VAL A 265 -10.53 28.53 22.59
C VAL A 265 -11.41 27.35 23.00
N THR A 266 -12.70 27.38 22.66
CA THR A 266 -13.60 26.28 22.98
C THR A 266 -13.39 25.10 22.03
N PHE A 267 -13.66 23.89 22.50
CA PHE A 267 -13.60 22.68 21.67
C PHE A 267 -14.51 22.81 20.42
N GLU A 268 -15.71 23.38 20.57
CA GLU A 268 -16.62 23.63 19.45
C GLU A 268 -16.00 24.57 18.42
N ASP A 269 -15.46 25.71 18.84
CA ASP A 269 -14.83 26.69 17.93
C ASP A 269 -13.65 26.06 17.17
N HIS A 270 -12.85 25.24 17.87
CA HIS A 270 -11.77 24.49 17.26
C HIS A 270 -12.27 23.54 16.17
N ILE A 271 -13.24 22.67 16.49
CA ILE A 271 -13.77 21.70 15.52
C ILE A 271 -14.45 22.42 14.34
N ARG A 272 -15.20 23.49 14.59
CA ARG A 272 -15.83 24.30 13.54
C ARG A 272 -14.77 24.91 12.61
N ALA A 273 -13.67 25.42 13.15
CA ALA A 273 -12.57 25.96 12.35
C ALA A 273 -11.88 24.89 11.49
N VAL A 274 -11.62 23.71 12.07
CA VAL A 274 -10.98 22.59 11.35
C VAL A 274 -11.89 22.04 10.23
N THR A 275 -13.18 21.90 10.51
CA THR A 275 -14.18 21.46 9.52
C THR A 275 -14.38 22.51 8.42
N ALA A 276 -14.46 23.80 8.75
CA ALA A 276 -14.59 24.88 7.75
C ALA A 276 -13.38 24.96 6.78
N LYS A 277 -12.21 24.47 7.20
CA LYS A 277 -11.02 24.34 6.35
C LYS A 277 -10.98 23.03 5.55
N GLY A 278 -11.96 22.15 5.71
CA GLY A 278 -12.03 20.87 4.99
C GLY A 278 -10.99 19.84 5.43
N LEU A 279 -10.41 20.00 6.63
CA LEU A 279 -9.31 19.13 7.09
C LEU A 279 -9.79 17.72 7.48
N TYR A 280 -11.10 17.52 7.64
CA TYR A 280 -11.75 16.22 7.87
C TYR A 280 -12.60 15.84 6.65
N PRO A 281 -12.12 14.93 5.78
CA PRO A 281 -12.83 14.52 4.56
C PRO A 281 -14.24 13.99 4.83
N ASN A 282 -14.43 13.26 5.93
CA ASN A 282 -15.72 12.67 6.30
C ASN A 282 -16.76 13.71 6.76
N ALA A 283 -16.35 14.96 7.00
CA ALA A 283 -17.26 16.05 7.35
C ALA A 283 -17.76 16.82 6.12
N VAL A 284 -17.08 16.72 4.96
CA VAL A 284 -17.40 17.47 3.75
C VAL A 284 -18.79 17.08 3.23
N GLY A 285 -19.69 18.04 3.11
CA GLY A 285 -21.08 17.85 2.68
C GLY A 285 -22.05 17.41 3.79
N ARG A 286 -21.57 17.23 5.03
CA ARG A 286 -22.39 16.92 6.23
C ARG A 286 -21.86 17.63 7.48
N GLU A 287 -21.36 18.85 7.33
CA GLU A 287 -20.52 19.54 8.31
C GLU A 287 -21.22 19.73 9.67
N GLU A 288 -22.48 20.17 9.67
CA GLU A 288 -23.24 20.41 10.91
C GLU A 288 -23.65 19.10 11.61
N GLU A 289 -24.00 18.06 10.85
CA GLU A 289 -24.29 16.73 11.40
C GLU A 289 -23.03 16.12 12.02
N TRP A 290 -21.90 16.19 11.30
CA TRP A 290 -20.62 15.68 11.77
C TRP A 290 -20.10 16.45 13.00
N LEU A 291 -20.28 17.78 13.05
CA LEU A 291 -19.97 18.60 14.22
C LEU A 291 -20.79 18.16 15.43
N ALA A 292 -22.11 17.98 15.28
CA ALA A 292 -22.98 17.52 16.36
C ALA A 292 -22.57 16.14 16.89
N ASP A 293 -22.28 15.19 16.00
CA ASP A 293 -21.78 13.85 16.38
C ASP A 293 -20.45 13.94 17.13
N ARG A 294 -19.53 14.80 16.65
CA ARG A 294 -18.21 14.99 17.26
C ARG A 294 -18.30 15.62 18.65
N LEU A 295 -19.18 16.60 18.84
CA LEU A 295 -19.46 17.24 20.13
C LEU A 295 -20.11 16.25 21.12
N ALA A 296 -21.10 15.48 20.67
CA ALA A 296 -21.74 14.45 21.50
C ALA A 296 -20.72 13.41 21.98
N ARG A 297 -19.84 12.96 21.07
CA ARG A 297 -18.76 12.02 21.42
C ARG A 297 -17.71 12.62 22.35
N HIS A 298 -17.35 13.89 22.16
CA HIS A 298 -16.43 14.58 23.07
C HIS A 298 -17.02 14.69 24.48
N ASN A 299 -18.34 14.95 24.55
CA ASN A 299 -19.07 15.03 25.80
C ASN A 299 -19.17 13.70 26.54
N GLU A 300 -19.37 12.61 25.81
CA GLU A 300 -19.43 11.26 26.34
C GLU A 300 -18.40 10.35 25.62
N PRO A 301 -17.14 10.31 26.06
CA PRO A 301 -16.13 9.46 25.43
C PRO A 301 -16.48 7.98 25.56
N ARG A 302 -16.69 7.29 24.43
CA ARG A 302 -17.06 5.86 24.35
C ARG A 302 -15.89 4.93 23.98
N GLY A 303 -14.66 5.40 24.18
CA GLY A 303 -13.43 4.71 23.76
C GLY A 303 -12.81 5.26 22.46
N PRO A 304 -11.67 4.69 22.04
CA PRO A 304 -10.88 5.23 20.94
C PRO A 304 -11.57 5.12 19.58
N PHE A 305 -11.21 5.99 18.65
CA PHE A 305 -11.71 5.95 17.28
C PHE A 305 -10.74 6.50 16.26
N GLU A 306 -10.98 6.08 15.02
CA GLU A 306 -10.20 6.51 13.88
C GLU A 306 -10.77 7.79 13.29
N LEU A 307 -9.87 8.72 12.96
CA LEU A 307 -10.18 9.99 12.34
C LEU A 307 -9.24 10.19 11.14
N ALA A 308 -9.82 10.17 9.94
CA ALA A 308 -9.12 10.45 8.70
C ALA A 308 -9.00 11.97 8.47
N ARG A 309 -7.85 12.40 7.96
CA ARG A 309 -7.56 13.79 7.61
C ARG A 309 -7.36 13.98 6.10
N GLN A 310 -7.47 15.22 5.64
CA GLN A 310 -7.39 15.59 4.22
C GLN A 310 -6.00 15.31 3.60
N ASP A 311 -4.94 15.40 4.40
CA ASP A 311 -3.56 15.09 4.02
C ASP A 311 -3.28 13.57 3.92
N GLY A 312 -4.29 12.73 4.15
CA GLY A 312 -4.18 11.28 4.11
C GLY A 312 -3.74 10.65 5.44
N GLN A 313 -3.51 11.46 6.49
CA GLN A 313 -3.18 10.94 7.82
C GLN A 313 -4.40 10.30 8.49
N TRP A 314 -4.14 9.22 9.24
CA TRP A 314 -5.13 8.55 10.08
C TRP A 314 -4.71 8.66 11.54
N LEU A 315 -5.61 9.18 12.37
CA LEU A 315 -5.39 9.32 13.81
C LEU A 315 -6.28 8.37 14.59
N LEU A 316 -5.72 7.64 15.54
CA LEU A 316 -6.49 6.97 16.59
C LEU A 316 -6.62 7.92 17.78
N VAL A 317 -7.80 8.52 17.92
CA VAL A 317 -8.12 9.51 18.95
C VAL A 317 -8.67 8.80 20.18
N ASN A 318 -8.08 9.08 21.34
CA ASN A 318 -8.53 8.61 22.64
C ASN A 318 -8.80 9.80 23.56
N GLU A 319 -10.03 9.92 24.05
CA GLU A 319 -10.47 11.00 24.93
C GLU A 319 -10.84 10.44 26.30
N GLN A 320 -10.35 11.08 27.36
CA GLN A 320 -10.62 10.71 28.74
C GLN A 320 -11.02 11.92 29.56
N ARG A 321 -12.05 11.74 30.40
CA ARG A 321 -12.47 12.75 31.38
C ARG A 321 -11.72 12.55 32.69
N LEU A 322 -11.09 13.60 33.18
CA LEU A 322 -10.38 13.62 34.45
C LEU A 322 -11.33 13.92 35.63
N PRO A 323 -10.94 13.60 36.88
CA PRO A 323 -11.81 13.76 38.05
C PRO A 323 -12.30 15.19 38.32
N ASP A 324 -11.53 16.20 37.91
CA ASP A 324 -11.87 17.62 38.06
C ASP A 324 -12.82 18.13 36.96
N GLY A 325 -13.22 17.26 36.03
CA GLY A 325 -14.11 17.56 34.92
C GLY A 325 -13.38 17.96 33.63
N SER A 326 -12.06 18.19 33.66
CA SER A 326 -11.24 18.44 32.48
C SER A 326 -11.16 17.20 31.57
N ARG A 327 -10.75 17.38 30.31
CA ARG A 327 -10.66 16.31 29.31
C ARG A 327 -9.31 16.28 28.65
N VAL A 328 -8.67 15.12 28.66
CA VAL A 328 -7.43 14.88 27.92
C VAL A 328 -7.73 14.14 26.62
N THR A 329 -7.17 14.62 25.52
CA THR A 329 -7.20 13.97 24.21
C THR A 329 -5.78 13.58 23.84
N VAL A 330 -5.58 12.28 23.61
CA VAL A 330 -4.34 11.74 23.06
C VAL A 330 -4.65 11.11 21.72
N SER A 331 -3.92 11.51 20.68
CA SER A 331 -4.11 10.97 19.34
C SER A 331 -2.82 10.38 18.79
N THR A 332 -2.87 9.13 18.35
CA THR A 332 -1.73 8.40 17.77
C THR A 332 -1.86 8.36 16.26
N ASP A 333 -0.78 8.60 15.52
CA ASP A 333 -0.74 8.41 14.07
C ASP A 333 -0.72 6.92 13.73
N ILE A 334 -1.80 6.43 13.10
CA ILE A 334 -1.96 5.04 12.64
C ILE A 334 -1.87 4.93 11.11
N THR A 335 -1.38 5.97 10.43
CA THR A 335 -1.15 5.97 8.97
C THR A 335 -0.26 4.80 8.53
N PRO A 336 0.86 4.48 9.22
CA PRO A 336 1.68 3.32 8.85
C PRO A 336 0.91 1.99 8.92
N LEU A 337 0.05 1.83 9.94
CA LEU A 337 -0.78 0.63 10.10
C LEU A 337 -1.82 0.51 8.98
N LYS A 338 -2.52 1.60 8.65
CA LYS A 338 -3.49 1.62 7.54
C LYS A 338 -2.84 1.34 6.19
N ASN A 339 -1.64 1.86 5.96
CA ASN A 339 -0.87 1.58 4.74
C ASN A 339 -0.47 0.11 4.68
N ALA A 340 0.02 -0.48 5.78
CA ALA A 340 0.38 -1.90 5.84
C ALA A 340 -0.84 -2.80 5.59
N GLU A 341 -1.99 -2.53 6.22
CA GLU A 341 -3.24 -3.25 5.96
C GLU A 341 -3.67 -3.17 4.50
N ARG A 342 -3.59 -1.97 3.90
CA ARG A 342 -3.93 -1.77 2.49
C ARG A 342 -2.99 -2.56 1.59
N SER A 343 -1.68 -2.45 1.81
CA SER A 343 -0.67 -3.17 1.02
C SER A 343 -0.83 -4.69 1.16
N LEU A 344 -1.19 -5.20 2.34
CA LEU A 344 -1.51 -6.61 2.53
C LEU A 344 -2.74 -7.00 1.72
N ARG A 345 -3.86 -6.26 1.85
CA ARG A 345 -5.09 -6.52 1.08
C ARG A 345 -4.83 -6.47 -0.43
N GLU A 346 -4.09 -5.48 -0.91
CA GLU A 346 -3.71 -5.35 -2.32
C GLU A 346 -2.82 -6.51 -2.78
N SER A 347 -1.85 -6.94 -1.96
CA SER A 347 -1.01 -8.10 -2.26
C SER A 347 -1.81 -9.40 -2.27
N GLU A 348 -2.70 -9.61 -1.31
CA GLU A 348 -3.58 -10.78 -1.27
C GLU A 348 -4.52 -10.81 -2.47
N GLN A 349 -5.12 -9.67 -2.83
CA GLN A 349 -5.99 -9.57 -4.00
C GLN A 349 -5.19 -9.85 -5.27
N ARG A 350 -4.00 -9.25 -5.41
CA ARG A 350 -3.11 -9.49 -6.56
C ARG A 350 -2.73 -10.97 -6.68
N LEU A 351 -2.40 -11.63 -5.57
CA LEU A 351 -2.12 -13.06 -5.56
C LEU A 351 -3.34 -13.89 -5.94
N ARG A 352 -4.55 -13.53 -5.45
CA ARG A 352 -5.82 -14.16 -5.86
C ARG A 352 -6.10 -13.99 -7.36
N ASP A 353 -5.87 -12.80 -7.91
CA ASP A 353 -6.07 -12.52 -9.33
C ASP A 353 -5.11 -13.35 -10.21
N PHE A 354 -3.81 -13.36 -9.88
CA PHE A 354 -2.84 -14.20 -10.59
C PHE A 354 -3.16 -15.69 -10.49
N ALA A 355 -3.59 -16.14 -9.30
CA ALA A 355 -4.02 -17.50 -9.08
C ALA A 355 -5.19 -17.86 -10.03
N SER A 356 -6.22 -17.02 -10.10
CA SER A 356 -7.41 -17.28 -10.95
C SER A 356 -7.13 -17.32 -12.45
N ILE A 357 -6.06 -16.66 -12.92
CA ILE A 357 -5.66 -16.66 -14.33
C ILE A 357 -4.74 -17.85 -14.64
N ALA A 358 -3.86 -18.21 -13.72
CA ALA A 358 -2.82 -19.21 -13.97
C ALA A 358 -3.31 -20.66 -13.87
N ALA A 359 -4.40 -20.91 -13.15
CA ALA A 359 -4.91 -22.24 -12.92
C ALA A 359 -6.43 -22.26 -13.00
N ASP A 360 -6.97 -23.37 -13.50
CA ASP A 360 -8.40 -23.60 -13.55
C ASP A 360 -8.92 -23.99 -12.16
N TRP A 361 -8.09 -24.68 -11.38
CA TRP A 361 -8.36 -24.94 -9.97
C TRP A 361 -7.14 -25.13 -9.09
N PHE A 362 -7.37 -24.98 -7.79
CA PHE A 362 -6.43 -25.26 -6.72
C PHE A 362 -6.91 -26.47 -5.92
N TRP A 363 -5.95 -27.20 -5.35
CA TRP A 363 -6.25 -28.33 -4.48
C TRP A 363 -5.21 -28.43 -3.37
N GLU A 364 -5.62 -28.94 -2.21
CA GLU A 364 -4.74 -29.30 -1.10
C GLU A 364 -5.06 -30.70 -0.60
N GLN A 365 -4.03 -31.38 -0.10
CA GLN A 365 -4.10 -32.67 0.57
C GLN A 365 -3.48 -32.54 1.96
N ASP A 366 -3.95 -33.36 2.89
CA ASP A 366 -3.32 -33.51 4.21
C ASP A 366 -2.08 -34.43 4.19
N LYS A 367 -1.50 -34.65 5.37
CA LYS A 367 -0.35 -35.55 5.59
C LYS A 367 -0.62 -37.01 5.18
N ASP A 368 -1.88 -37.42 5.10
CA ASP A 368 -2.31 -38.76 4.71
C ASP A 368 -2.72 -38.79 3.22
N LEU A 369 -2.35 -37.75 2.47
CA LEU A 369 -2.58 -37.55 1.03
C LEU A 369 -4.07 -37.51 0.65
N ARG A 370 -4.94 -37.12 1.60
CA ARG A 370 -6.38 -36.99 1.37
C ARG A 370 -6.72 -35.55 1.04
N PHE A 371 -7.56 -35.31 0.04
CA PHE A 371 -7.94 -33.95 -0.34
C PHE A 371 -8.70 -33.25 0.80
N THR A 372 -8.24 -32.08 1.18
CA THR A 372 -8.83 -31.23 2.24
C THR A 372 -9.38 -29.92 1.68
N PHE A 373 -8.89 -29.49 0.51
CA PHE A 373 -9.36 -28.30 -0.18
C PHE A 373 -9.35 -28.53 -1.70
N VAL A 374 -10.38 -28.06 -2.40
CA VAL A 374 -10.43 -27.92 -3.85
C VAL A 374 -11.19 -26.63 -4.15
N SER A 375 -10.63 -25.70 -4.93
CA SER A 375 -11.19 -24.35 -5.11
C SER A 375 -12.40 -24.27 -6.06
N VAL A 376 -12.80 -25.38 -6.68
CA VAL A 376 -13.88 -25.38 -7.68
C VAL A 376 -15.22 -25.66 -7.02
N GLU A 377 -16.06 -24.65 -6.89
CA GLU A 377 -17.49 -24.82 -6.56
C GLU A 377 -18.37 -25.02 -7.81
N ASN A 378 -17.80 -24.97 -9.01
CA ASN A 378 -18.52 -24.98 -10.29
C ASN A 378 -18.35 -26.31 -11.05
N GLU A 379 -19.46 -26.97 -11.38
CA GLU A 379 -19.57 -28.28 -12.05
C GLU A 379 -18.83 -28.41 -13.41
N GLY A 380 -18.32 -27.32 -13.98
CA GLY A 380 -18.00 -27.22 -15.42
C GLY A 380 -16.70 -27.85 -15.92
N ILE A 381 -15.68 -28.02 -15.08
CA ILE A 381 -14.32 -28.38 -15.59
C ILE A 381 -14.16 -29.90 -15.70
N SER A 382 -14.35 -30.61 -14.59
CA SER A 382 -14.21 -32.07 -14.55
C SER A 382 -15.55 -32.82 -14.55
N GLY A 383 -16.69 -32.11 -14.49
CA GLY A 383 -18.01 -32.72 -14.28
C GLY A 383 -18.19 -33.36 -12.89
N VAL A 384 -17.22 -33.19 -11.98
CA VAL A 384 -17.19 -33.81 -10.66
C VAL A 384 -17.13 -32.71 -9.59
N GLN A 385 -17.93 -32.88 -8.54
CA GLN A 385 -18.05 -31.90 -7.48
C GLN A 385 -16.80 -31.89 -6.59
N ALA A 386 -16.44 -30.73 -6.03
CA ALA A 386 -15.36 -30.65 -5.04
C ALA A 386 -15.60 -31.61 -3.86
N HIS A 387 -16.85 -31.78 -3.45
CA HIS A 387 -17.20 -32.68 -2.35
C HIS A 387 -16.92 -34.16 -2.63
N ASP A 388 -16.89 -34.58 -3.90
CA ASP A 388 -16.59 -35.96 -4.27
C ASP A 388 -15.12 -36.32 -4.06
N HIS A 389 -14.25 -35.32 -3.90
CA HIS A 389 -12.83 -35.50 -3.70
C HIS A 389 -12.43 -35.43 -2.22
N TYR A 390 -13.20 -34.75 -1.38
CA TYR A 390 -12.85 -34.56 0.03
C TYR A 390 -12.66 -35.89 0.76
N GLY A 391 -11.54 -35.99 1.48
CA GLY A 391 -11.19 -37.17 2.23
C GLY A 391 -10.70 -38.35 1.39
N LYS A 392 -10.69 -38.26 0.06
CA LYS A 392 -10.15 -39.32 -0.82
C LYS A 392 -8.68 -39.09 -1.13
N THR A 393 -7.94 -40.18 -1.30
CA THR A 393 -6.60 -40.13 -1.91
C THR A 393 -6.70 -40.00 -3.42
N ARG A 394 -5.62 -39.60 -4.09
CA ARG A 394 -5.61 -39.42 -5.54
C ARG A 394 -6.00 -40.70 -6.29
N ARG A 395 -5.54 -41.87 -5.81
CA ARG A 395 -5.91 -43.19 -6.36
C ARG A 395 -7.41 -43.47 -6.25
N GLU A 396 -8.03 -43.08 -5.15
CA GLU A 396 -9.48 -43.22 -4.91
C GLU A 396 -10.33 -42.30 -5.80
N THR A 397 -9.72 -41.35 -6.53
CA THR A 397 -10.41 -40.46 -7.48
C THR A 397 -10.53 -41.03 -8.90
N ASN A 398 -10.07 -42.27 -9.11
CA ASN A 398 -10.23 -43.07 -10.34
C ASN A 398 -9.76 -42.34 -11.63
N PRO A 399 -8.47 -41.96 -11.74
CA PRO A 399 -7.92 -41.46 -13.00
C PRO A 399 -8.01 -42.55 -14.09
N VAL A 400 -8.35 -42.16 -15.31
CA VAL A 400 -8.36 -43.03 -16.50
C VAL A 400 -7.35 -42.51 -17.52
N GLY A 401 -7.08 -43.26 -18.59
CA GLY A 401 -6.14 -42.83 -19.65
C GLY A 401 -4.66 -42.78 -19.23
N ILE A 402 -4.32 -43.30 -18.05
CA ILE A 402 -2.95 -43.42 -17.53
C ILE A 402 -2.58 -44.90 -17.42
N SER A 403 -1.32 -45.23 -17.74
CA SER A 403 -0.82 -46.60 -17.52
C SER A 403 -0.57 -46.89 -16.03
N ASP A 404 -0.62 -48.16 -15.64
CA ASP A 404 -0.30 -48.58 -14.27
C ASP A 404 1.13 -48.16 -13.85
N GLU A 405 2.07 -48.10 -14.80
CA GLU A 405 3.45 -47.71 -14.57
C GLU A 405 3.59 -46.21 -14.26
N GLU A 406 2.92 -45.35 -15.02
CA GLU A 406 2.90 -43.90 -14.80
C GLU A 406 2.21 -43.53 -13.48
N LEU A 407 1.13 -44.23 -13.15
CA LEU A 407 0.43 -44.03 -11.88
C LEU A 407 1.32 -44.42 -10.70
N ALA A 408 2.02 -45.56 -10.77
CA ALA A 408 2.95 -46.01 -9.73
C ALA A 408 4.14 -45.05 -9.57
N ALA A 409 4.69 -44.52 -10.66
CA ALA A 409 5.76 -43.53 -10.62
C ALA A 409 5.32 -42.23 -9.92
N HIS A 410 4.09 -41.78 -10.19
CA HIS A 410 3.52 -40.61 -9.53
C HIS A 410 3.26 -40.83 -8.03
N GLU A 411 2.75 -42.01 -7.66
CA GLU A 411 2.57 -42.38 -6.25
C GLU A 411 3.90 -42.37 -5.49
N ALA A 412 4.96 -42.94 -6.08
CA ALA A 412 6.30 -42.94 -5.48
C ALA A 412 6.87 -41.52 -5.28
N LEU A 413 6.64 -40.60 -6.22
CA LEU A 413 7.02 -39.18 -6.09
C LEU A 413 6.32 -38.50 -4.91
N ILE A 414 5.02 -38.75 -4.75
CA ILE A 414 4.23 -38.16 -3.67
C ILE A 414 4.63 -38.76 -2.30
N GLU A 415 4.89 -40.07 -2.24
CA GLU A 415 5.38 -40.74 -1.02
C GLU A 415 6.79 -40.26 -0.62
N ALA A 416 7.63 -39.92 -1.59
CA ALA A 416 8.95 -39.31 -1.36
C ALA A 416 8.89 -37.84 -0.93
N HIS A 417 7.69 -37.24 -0.87
CA HIS A 417 7.47 -35.81 -0.65
C HIS A 417 8.19 -34.93 -1.68
N GLU A 418 8.28 -35.38 -2.93
CA GLU A 418 8.88 -34.60 -4.01
C GLU A 418 7.84 -33.72 -4.74
N PRO A 419 8.22 -32.54 -5.24
CA PRO A 419 7.36 -31.75 -6.10
C PRO A 419 7.18 -32.44 -7.46
N PHE A 420 6.00 -32.30 -8.07
CA PHE A 420 5.70 -32.81 -9.40
C PHE A 420 5.01 -31.75 -10.26
N THR A 421 5.24 -31.81 -11.57
CA THR A 421 4.67 -30.87 -12.53
C THR A 421 4.11 -31.59 -13.74
N ASP A 422 3.05 -31.04 -14.32
CA ASP A 422 2.42 -31.50 -15.56
C ASP A 422 2.10 -33.00 -15.57
N PHE A 423 1.58 -33.52 -14.45
CA PHE A 423 1.07 -34.88 -14.40
C PHE A 423 -0.28 -34.93 -15.09
N ARG A 424 -0.33 -35.61 -16.23
CA ARG A 424 -1.50 -35.67 -17.12
C ARG A 424 -2.27 -36.96 -16.92
N PHE A 425 -3.59 -36.85 -16.88
CA PHE A 425 -4.49 -38.00 -16.80
C PHE A 425 -5.86 -37.63 -17.36
N ASP A 426 -6.62 -38.65 -17.74
CA ASP A 426 -7.95 -38.45 -18.27
C ASP A 426 -8.99 -38.70 -17.18
N ARG A 427 -10.15 -38.08 -17.37
CA ARG A 427 -11.33 -38.35 -16.55
C ARG A 427 -12.57 -38.43 -17.41
N ALA A 428 -13.37 -39.45 -17.18
CA ALA A 428 -14.71 -39.51 -17.74
C ALA A 428 -15.66 -38.63 -16.91
N ARG A 429 -16.33 -37.68 -17.58
CA ARG A 429 -17.46 -36.93 -17.02
C ARG A 429 -18.68 -37.85 -16.87
N PRO A 430 -19.68 -37.48 -16.03
CA PRO A 430 -20.91 -38.26 -15.86
C PRO A 430 -21.71 -38.48 -17.16
N ASP A 431 -21.54 -37.60 -18.16
CA ASP A 431 -22.16 -37.69 -19.49
C ASP A 431 -21.41 -38.62 -20.47
N GLY A 432 -20.29 -39.21 -20.05
CA GLY A 432 -19.44 -40.10 -20.85
C GLY A 432 -18.37 -39.39 -21.67
N THR A 433 -18.28 -38.05 -21.63
CA THR A 433 -17.21 -37.31 -22.31
C THR A 433 -15.89 -37.44 -21.54
N LEU A 434 -14.78 -37.56 -22.28
CA LEU A 434 -13.43 -37.58 -21.70
C LEU A 434 -12.91 -36.15 -21.61
N VAL A 435 -12.36 -35.79 -20.45
CA VAL A 435 -11.57 -34.57 -20.25
C VAL A 435 -10.14 -34.92 -19.94
N HIS A 436 -9.22 -34.13 -20.51
CA HIS A 436 -7.79 -34.27 -20.29
C HIS A 436 -7.35 -33.25 -19.25
N LEU A 437 -6.79 -33.72 -18.13
CA LEU A 437 -6.41 -32.88 -17.00
C LEU A 437 -4.90 -32.91 -16.78
N SER A 438 -4.32 -31.76 -16.46
CA SER A 438 -2.92 -31.64 -16.01
C SER A 438 -2.88 -31.06 -14.60
N ILE A 439 -2.10 -31.68 -13.71
CA ILE A 439 -1.95 -31.22 -12.33
C ILE A 439 -0.48 -31.09 -11.95
N SER A 440 -0.19 -30.12 -11.08
CA SER A 440 1.13 -29.90 -10.50
C SER A 440 1.00 -29.68 -9.00
N GLY A 441 1.94 -30.17 -8.21
CA GLY A 441 1.86 -30.12 -6.76
C GLY A 441 3.22 -29.99 -6.08
N ILE A 442 3.24 -29.28 -4.95
CA ILE A 442 4.41 -29.14 -4.08
C ILE A 442 4.08 -29.63 -2.67
N PRO A 443 5.04 -30.28 -1.98
CA PRO A 443 4.88 -30.66 -0.58
C PRO A 443 4.88 -29.41 0.32
N VAL A 444 4.08 -29.44 1.38
CA VAL A 444 4.00 -28.39 2.39
C VAL A 444 4.52 -28.95 3.72
N PHE A 445 5.41 -28.20 4.35
CA PHE A 445 5.99 -28.54 5.65
C PHE A 445 5.67 -27.44 6.66
N ASP A 446 5.54 -27.80 7.93
CA ASP A 446 5.43 -26.82 9.01
C ASP A 446 6.80 -26.25 9.42
N GLU A 447 6.80 -25.33 10.39
CA GLU A 447 8.03 -24.69 10.90
C GLU A 447 9.03 -25.67 11.52
N THR A 448 8.58 -26.88 11.90
CA THR A 448 9.43 -27.94 12.45
C THR A 448 10.01 -28.86 11.37
N GLY A 449 9.62 -28.67 10.11
CA GLY A 449 9.99 -29.52 8.98
C GLY A 449 9.14 -30.77 8.85
N ALA A 450 8.05 -30.91 9.61
CA ALA A 450 7.15 -32.04 9.49
C ALA A 450 6.22 -31.87 8.27
N PHE A 451 6.01 -32.96 7.53
CA PHE A 451 5.14 -32.98 6.36
C PHE A 451 3.68 -32.74 6.75
N ARG A 452 3.04 -31.78 6.09
CA ARG A 452 1.65 -31.38 6.31
C ARG A 452 0.71 -31.81 5.18
N GLY A 453 1.26 -32.22 4.04
CA GLY A 453 0.51 -32.62 2.86
C GLY A 453 1.01 -31.92 1.60
N TYR A 454 0.17 -31.85 0.57
CA TYR A 454 0.48 -31.22 -0.71
C TYR A 454 -0.45 -30.06 -1.00
N ARG A 455 0.03 -29.10 -1.78
CA ARG A 455 -0.83 -28.10 -2.43
C ARG A 455 -0.46 -27.99 -3.89
N GLY A 456 -1.43 -27.71 -4.73
CA GLY A 456 -1.21 -27.69 -6.15
C GLY A 456 -2.30 -27.01 -6.95
N VAL A 457 -2.08 -27.05 -8.26
CA VAL A 457 -2.95 -26.49 -9.28
C VAL A 457 -3.36 -27.57 -10.26
N GLY A 458 -4.47 -27.36 -10.94
CA GLY A 458 -4.88 -28.15 -12.07
C GLY A 458 -5.38 -27.30 -13.23
N ARG A 459 -5.29 -27.87 -14.43
CA ARG A 459 -5.77 -27.32 -15.69
C ARG A 459 -6.49 -28.36 -16.52
N ASP A 460 -7.52 -27.91 -17.23
CA ASP A 460 -8.14 -28.64 -18.32
C ASP A 460 -7.33 -28.36 -19.61
N ILE A 461 -6.71 -29.41 -20.13
CA ILE A 461 -5.88 -29.35 -21.34
C ILE A 461 -6.58 -29.94 -22.56
N THR A 462 -7.90 -30.18 -22.48
CA THR A 462 -8.68 -30.81 -23.55
C THR A 462 -8.60 -30.01 -24.85
N GLN A 463 -8.91 -28.72 -24.79
CA GLN A 463 -8.82 -27.83 -25.97
C GLN A 463 -7.40 -27.72 -26.53
N MET A 464 -6.40 -27.79 -25.65
CA MET A 464 -5.00 -27.73 -26.07
C MET A 464 -4.59 -28.98 -26.86
N ILE A 465 -4.97 -30.17 -26.38
CA ILE A 465 -4.72 -31.44 -27.06
C ILE A 465 -5.48 -31.51 -28.39
N GLU A 466 -6.75 -31.08 -28.42
CA GLU A 466 -7.56 -31.05 -29.65
C GLU A 466 -6.95 -30.13 -30.71
N ALA A 467 -6.51 -28.93 -30.32
CA ALA A 467 -5.85 -27.99 -31.22
C ALA A 467 -4.50 -28.51 -31.73
N GLU A 468 -3.70 -29.14 -30.87
CA GLU A 468 -2.41 -29.75 -31.27
C GLU A 468 -2.62 -30.87 -32.28
N ARG A 469 -3.65 -31.70 -32.07
CA ARG A 469 -4.03 -32.75 -33.01
C ARG A 469 -4.48 -32.19 -34.36
N GLU A 470 -5.32 -31.15 -34.36
CA GLU A 470 -5.76 -30.50 -35.60
C GLU A 470 -4.58 -29.91 -36.38
N ILE A 471 -3.66 -29.23 -35.70
CA ILE A 471 -2.44 -28.68 -36.32
C ILE A 471 -1.60 -29.80 -36.94
N THR A 472 -1.47 -30.93 -36.25
CA THR A 472 -0.70 -32.09 -36.73
C THR A 472 -1.34 -32.67 -37.99
N GLU A 473 -2.65 -32.90 -37.99
CA GLU A 473 -3.37 -33.43 -39.15
C GLU A 473 -3.31 -32.46 -40.35
N GLN A 474 -3.41 -31.15 -40.13
CA GLN A 474 -3.26 -30.16 -41.21
C GLN A 474 -1.85 -30.14 -41.79
N ARG A 475 -0.83 -30.27 -40.92
CA ARG A 475 0.56 -30.32 -41.34
C ARG A 475 0.85 -31.56 -42.19
N GLU A 476 0.39 -32.74 -41.77
CA GLU A 476 0.56 -33.98 -42.52
C GLU A 476 -0.09 -33.89 -43.91
N ARG A 477 -1.30 -33.31 -44.00
CA ARG A 477 -1.96 -33.05 -45.30
C ARG A 477 -1.16 -32.11 -46.19
N ALA A 478 -0.62 -31.02 -45.63
CA ALA A 478 0.19 -30.07 -46.38
C ALA A 478 1.51 -30.70 -46.89
N GLU A 479 2.17 -31.49 -46.04
CA GLU A 479 3.41 -32.21 -46.41
C GLU A 479 3.14 -33.23 -47.53
N SER A 480 2.04 -33.99 -47.45
CA SER A 480 1.59 -34.90 -48.52
C SER A 480 1.40 -34.18 -49.87
N LEU A 481 0.71 -33.04 -49.88
CA LEU A 481 0.50 -32.25 -51.11
C LEU A 481 1.80 -31.68 -51.68
N MET A 482 2.71 -31.23 -50.81
CA MET A 482 4.03 -30.75 -51.22
C MET A 482 4.86 -31.87 -51.85
N HIS A 483 4.86 -33.07 -51.26
CA HIS A 483 5.55 -34.23 -51.81
C HIS A 483 5.01 -34.61 -53.20
N ALA A 484 3.70 -34.70 -53.37
CA ALA A 484 3.08 -34.98 -54.66
C ALA A 484 3.50 -33.95 -55.74
N LYS A 485 3.54 -32.66 -55.37
CA LYS A 485 4.00 -31.58 -56.28
C LYS A 485 5.48 -31.70 -56.64
N SER A 486 6.33 -32.08 -55.70
CA SER A 486 7.76 -32.30 -55.94
C SER A 486 8.00 -33.49 -56.87
N ASP A 487 7.28 -34.59 -56.68
CA ASP A 487 7.38 -35.80 -57.52
C ASP A 487 6.92 -35.50 -58.96
N PHE A 488 5.84 -34.74 -59.11
CA PHE A 488 5.37 -34.24 -60.41
C PHE A 488 6.45 -33.43 -61.14
N LEU A 489 7.07 -32.45 -60.48
CA LEU A 489 8.12 -31.63 -61.08
C LEU A 489 9.37 -32.44 -61.47
N ALA A 490 9.77 -33.39 -60.62
CA ALA A 490 10.91 -34.27 -60.91
C ALA A 490 10.65 -35.13 -62.16
N ARG A 491 9.43 -35.66 -62.30
CA ARG A 491 9.01 -36.47 -63.44
C ARG A 491 8.95 -35.68 -64.75
N ILE A 492 8.43 -34.44 -64.71
CA ILE A 492 8.46 -33.52 -65.86
C ILE A 492 9.89 -33.29 -66.35
N GLY A 493 10.80 -33.02 -65.42
CA GLY A 493 12.21 -32.79 -65.74
C GLY A 493 12.82 -33.96 -66.52
N HIS A 494 12.55 -35.19 -66.10
CA HIS A 494 13.03 -36.40 -66.77
C HIS A 494 12.43 -36.58 -68.17
N ASP A 495 11.11 -36.39 -68.31
CA ASP A 495 10.40 -36.62 -69.57
C ASP A 495 10.68 -35.52 -70.61
N LEU A 496 11.04 -34.31 -70.19
CA LEU A 496 11.58 -33.27 -71.08
C LEU A 496 13.04 -33.52 -71.48
N SER A 497 13.87 -34.03 -70.55
CA SER A 497 15.31 -34.24 -70.78
C SER A 497 15.58 -35.32 -71.82
N THR A 498 14.75 -36.36 -71.87
CA THR A 498 14.91 -37.49 -72.80
C THR A 498 14.86 -37.08 -74.28
N PRO A 499 13.80 -36.43 -74.79
CA PRO A 499 13.77 -35.97 -76.18
C PRO A 499 14.78 -34.86 -76.44
N LEU A 500 15.05 -33.97 -75.47
CA LEU A 500 16.07 -32.93 -75.61
C LEU A 500 17.47 -33.51 -75.82
N ASN A 501 17.85 -34.52 -75.02
CA ASN A 501 19.12 -35.22 -75.17
C ASN A 501 19.21 -35.99 -76.49
N ALA A 502 18.09 -36.53 -76.99
CA ALA A 502 18.05 -37.14 -78.31
C ALA A 502 18.30 -36.10 -79.42
N ILE A 503 17.65 -34.93 -79.37
CA ILE A 503 17.88 -33.81 -80.30
C ILE A 503 19.35 -33.40 -80.30
N LEU A 504 19.90 -33.12 -79.12
CA LEU A 504 21.29 -32.68 -78.96
C LEU A 504 22.28 -33.76 -79.42
N GLY A 505 22.03 -35.03 -79.08
CA GLY A 505 22.87 -36.15 -79.47
C GLY A 505 22.90 -36.39 -80.98
N PHE A 506 21.74 -36.38 -81.64
CA PHE A 506 21.69 -36.50 -83.09
C PHE A 506 22.30 -35.28 -83.79
N ALA A 507 22.09 -34.07 -83.26
CA ALA A 507 22.72 -32.87 -83.79
C ALA A 507 24.26 -32.91 -83.66
N GLN A 508 24.80 -33.35 -82.52
CA GLN A 508 26.25 -33.53 -82.32
C GLN A 508 26.84 -34.59 -83.25
N VAL A 509 26.15 -35.72 -83.45
CA VAL A 509 26.60 -36.76 -84.39
C VAL A 509 26.64 -36.20 -85.82
N MET A 510 25.69 -35.34 -86.19
CA MET A 510 25.69 -34.64 -87.47
C MET A 510 26.83 -33.63 -87.59
N GLU A 511 27.15 -32.88 -86.52
CA GLU A 511 28.22 -31.87 -86.46
C GLU A 511 29.62 -32.48 -86.54
N MET A 512 29.85 -33.61 -85.86
CA MET A 512 31.17 -34.24 -85.78
C MET A 512 31.59 -35.00 -87.05
N GLU A 513 30.71 -35.11 -88.06
CA GLU A 513 30.91 -35.92 -89.27
C GLU A 513 31.43 -37.35 -88.98
N LEU A 514 31.08 -37.90 -87.81
CA LEU A 514 31.65 -39.13 -87.21
C LEU A 514 31.50 -40.37 -88.10
N LEU A 515 30.60 -40.31 -89.08
CA LEU A 515 30.37 -41.33 -90.10
C LEU A 515 30.69 -40.71 -91.46
N GLY A 516 31.97 -40.73 -91.83
CA GLY A 516 32.44 -40.18 -93.10
C GLY A 516 31.76 -40.82 -94.33
N GLY A 517 31.49 -39.99 -95.35
CA GLY A 517 31.06 -40.41 -96.68
C GLY A 517 29.64 -39.94 -97.08
N ALA A 518 29.59 -39.17 -98.18
CA ALA A 518 28.47 -38.71 -99.01
C ALA A 518 27.05 -38.50 -98.39
N PRO A 519 26.41 -37.34 -98.62
CA PRO A 519 25.08 -37.03 -98.12
C PRO A 519 24.03 -37.93 -98.79
N GLY A 520 23.33 -38.79 -98.04
CA GLY A 520 22.29 -39.61 -98.69
C GLY A 520 21.35 -40.50 -97.88
N SER A 521 21.64 -40.89 -96.63
CA SER A 521 20.64 -41.65 -95.83
C SER A 521 20.72 -41.41 -94.33
N LYS A 522 21.88 -41.62 -93.70
CA LYS A 522 22.00 -41.54 -92.23
C LYS A 522 21.80 -40.14 -91.65
N TYR A 523 22.29 -39.08 -92.32
CA TYR A 523 22.03 -37.70 -91.92
C TYR A 523 20.54 -37.32 -92.05
N LEU A 524 19.85 -37.90 -93.05
CA LEU A 524 18.41 -37.72 -93.21
C LEU A 524 17.66 -38.42 -92.07
N ASP A 525 18.12 -39.59 -91.63
CA ASP A 525 17.56 -40.30 -90.49
C ASP A 525 17.81 -39.56 -89.16
N TYR A 526 18.98 -38.95 -88.97
CA TYR A 526 19.25 -38.08 -87.81
C TYR A 526 18.38 -36.82 -87.84
N ALA A 527 18.26 -36.14 -88.99
CA ALA A 527 17.37 -34.99 -89.14
C ALA A 527 15.91 -35.38 -88.88
N ARG A 528 15.47 -36.56 -89.33
CA ARG A 528 14.14 -37.11 -89.00
C ARG A 528 14.00 -37.37 -87.50
N ASN A 529 14.99 -37.96 -86.85
CA ASN A 529 14.94 -38.23 -85.41
C ASN A 529 14.95 -36.93 -84.57
N ILE A 530 15.69 -35.90 -84.99
CA ILE A 530 15.66 -34.57 -84.38
C ILE A 530 14.26 -33.97 -84.53
N ARG A 531 13.70 -33.98 -85.74
CA ARG A 531 12.35 -33.48 -86.00
C ARG A 531 11.31 -34.21 -85.15
N THR A 532 11.33 -35.54 -85.14
CA THR A 532 10.42 -36.37 -84.33
C THR A 532 10.56 -36.07 -82.83
N SER A 533 11.80 -35.91 -82.33
CA SER A 533 12.03 -35.58 -80.92
C SER A 533 11.57 -34.16 -80.58
N GLY A 534 11.69 -33.20 -81.50
CA GLY A 534 11.17 -31.84 -81.37
C GLY A 534 9.64 -31.79 -81.37
N GLU A 535 9.00 -32.60 -82.21
CA GLU A 535 7.53 -32.76 -82.23
C GLU A 535 7.02 -33.36 -80.92
N ILE A 536 7.69 -34.39 -80.38
CA ILE A 536 7.38 -34.97 -79.07
C ILE A 536 7.52 -33.92 -77.96
N LEU A 537 8.61 -33.15 -77.95
CA LEU A 537 8.85 -32.12 -76.95
C LEU A 537 7.80 -30.99 -77.02
N SER A 538 7.43 -30.56 -78.23
CA SER A 538 6.42 -29.53 -78.43
C SER A 538 5.04 -29.97 -77.95
N ALA A 539 4.66 -31.22 -78.21
CA ALA A 539 3.42 -31.80 -77.70
C ALA A 539 3.43 -31.85 -76.16
N LEU A 540 4.52 -32.32 -75.55
CA LEU A 540 4.68 -32.34 -74.09
C LEU A 540 4.56 -30.96 -73.45
N ILE A 541 5.18 -29.92 -74.04
CA ILE A 541 5.09 -28.55 -73.54
C ILE A 541 3.66 -28.04 -73.64
N SER A 542 2.98 -28.29 -74.76
CA SER A 542 1.58 -27.90 -74.95
C SER A 542 0.68 -28.57 -73.91
N ASP A 543 0.82 -29.88 -73.71
CA ASP A 543 0.06 -30.65 -72.73
C ASP A 543 0.28 -30.12 -71.30
N ILE A 544 1.51 -29.76 -70.93
CA ILE A 544 1.84 -29.17 -69.62
C ILE A 544 1.21 -27.78 -69.46
N LEU A 545 1.23 -26.95 -70.51
CA LEU A 545 0.63 -25.62 -70.47
C LEU A 545 -0.89 -25.70 -70.35
N ASP A 546 -1.52 -26.64 -71.05
CA ASP A 546 -2.96 -26.87 -70.97
C ASP A 546 -3.35 -27.35 -69.56
N LEU A 547 -2.64 -28.36 -69.03
CA LEU A 547 -2.86 -28.82 -67.66
C LEU A 547 -2.65 -27.70 -66.62
N SER A 548 -1.59 -26.90 -66.77
CA SER A 548 -1.30 -25.78 -65.86
C SER A 548 -2.38 -24.69 -65.90
N ARG A 549 -2.97 -24.42 -67.08
CA ARG A 549 -4.08 -23.47 -67.22
C ARG A 549 -5.35 -24.02 -66.56
N ILE A 550 -5.60 -25.31 -66.70
CA ILE A 550 -6.74 -26.00 -66.09
C ILE A 550 -6.62 -26.01 -64.56
N GLU A 551 -5.49 -26.43 -63.99
CA GLU A 551 -5.26 -26.45 -62.53
C GLU A 551 -5.30 -25.05 -61.89
N ALA A 552 -4.86 -24.03 -62.63
CA ALA A 552 -4.95 -22.65 -62.18
C ALA A 552 -6.35 -22.05 -62.28
N GLY A 553 -7.33 -22.78 -62.82
CA GLY A 553 -8.68 -22.29 -63.09
C GLY A 553 -8.71 -21.15 -64.11
N LYS A 554 -7.72 -21.09 -65.01
CA LYS A 554 -7.52 -20.00 -65.99
C LYS A 554 -7.95 -20.38 -67.41
N LEU A 555 -8.50 -21.58 -67.61
CA LEU A 555 -9.06 -22.00 -68.89
C LEU A 555 -10.55 -21.64 -68.92
N ASP A 556 -10.88 -20.51 -69.54
CA ASP A 556 -12.27 -20.11 -69.81
C ASP A 556 -12.75 -20.83 -71.07
N LEU A 557 -13.83 -21.59 -70.97
CA LEU A 557 -14.44 -22.28 -72.11
C LEU A 557 -15.21 -21.30 -73.00
N GLU A 558 -15.02 -21.40 -74.32
CA GLU A 558 -15.87 -20.72 -75.31
C GLU A 558 -17.19 -21.49 -75.47
N ASP A 559 -18.22 -21.12 -74.70
CA ASP A 559 -19.51 -21.82 -74.70
C ASP A 559 -20.33 -21.50 -75.98
N GLU A 560 -20.20 -22.33 -77.02
CA GLU A 560 -20.89 -22.20 -78.31
C GLU A 560 -21.80 -23.40 -78.62
N ILE A 561 -22.72 -23.25 -79.58
CA ILE A 561 -23.52 -24.37 -80.10
C ILE A 561 -22.84 -24.88 -81.38
N PHE A 562 -22.50 -26.16 -81.42
CA PHE A 562 -21.87 -26.79 -82.58
C PHE A 562 -22.42 -28.19 -82.85
N GLY A 563 -22.42 -28.60 -84.12
CA GLY A 563 -22.92 -29.92 -84.53
C GLY A 563 -21.96 -31.06 -84.16
N ILE A 564 -22.51 -32.16 -83.65
CA ILE A 564 -21.72 -33.36 -83.29
C ILE A 564 -21.28 -34.13 -84.54
N ALA A 565 -22.13 -34.28 -85.56
CA ALA A 565 -21.75 -34.97 -86.79
C ALA A 565 -20.50 -34.35 -87.47
N PRO A 566 -20.42 -33.01 -87.68
CA PRO A 566 -19.20 -32.38 -88.19
C PRO A 566 -17.95 -32.59 -87.30
N LEU A 567 -18.12 -32.63 -85.98
CA LEU A 567 -17.03 -32.92 -85.04
C LEU A 567 -16.50 -34.35 -85.22
N MET A 568 -17.40 -35.32 -85.38
CA MET A 568 -17.06 -36.73 -85.60
C MET A 568 -16.40 -36.95 -86.98
N ASP A 569 -16.88 -36.25 -88.01
CA ASP A 569 -16.26 -36.24 -89.34
C ASP A 569 -14.81 -35.71 -89.30
N ASP A 570 -14.56 -34.63 -88.55
CA ASP A 570 -13.21 -34.08 -88.35
C ASP A 570 -12.27 -35.12 -87.71
N ILE A 571 -12.72 -35.82 -86.67
CA ILE A 571 -11.96 -36.92 -86.04
C ILE A 571 -11.65 -38.02 -87.05
N GLY A 572 -12.65 -38.43 -87.84
CA GLY A 572 -12.47 -39.40 -88.92
C GLY A 572 -11.40 -38.97 -89.93
N MET A 573 -11.45 -37.70 -90.37
CA MET A 573 -10.49 -37.16 -91.33
C MET A 573 -9.06 -37.08 -90.77
N LEU A 574 -8.91 -36.65 -89.52
CA LEU A 574 -7.62 -36.47 -88.86
C LEU A 574 -6.87 -37.79 -88.60
N PHE A 575 -7.61 -38.86 -88.28
CA PHE A 575 -7.01 -40.13 -87.86
C PHE A 575 -7.08 -41.25 -88.90
N ARG A 576 -7.82 -41.10 -90.00
CA ARG A 576 -7.89 -42.14 -91.05
C ARG A 576 -6.50 -42.54 -91.57
N GLY A 577 -5.67 -41.58 -91.95
CA GLY A 577 -4.31 -41.86 -92.44
C GLY A 577 -3.38 -42.43 -91.36
N GLN A 578 -3.56 -42.06 -90.10
CA GLN A 578 -2.78 -42.58 -88.98
C GLN A 578 -3.15 -44.03 -88.67
N ALA A 579 -4.46 -44.35 -88.68
CA ALA A 579 -4.98 -45.70 -88.49
C ALA A 579 -4.57 -46.62 -89.64
N GLU A 580 -4.66 -46.16 -90.90
CA GLU A 580 -4.20 -46.90 -92.07
C GLU A 580 -2.69 -47.21 -92.01
N ALA A 581 -1.87 -46.26 -91.56
CA ALA A 581 -0.42 -46.44 -91.44
C ALA A 581 -0.01 -47.51 -90.42
N VAL A 582 -0.86 -47.81 -89.44
CA VAL A 582 -0.65 -48.86 -88.43
C VAL A 582 -1.54 -50.09 -88.65
N GLU A 583 -2.20 -50.18 -89.82
CA GLU A 583 -3.08 -51.29 -90.22
C GLU A 583 -4.28 -51.51 -89.28
N VAL A 584 -4.84 -50.44 -88.71
CA VAL A 584 -6.01 -50.49 -87.81
C VAL A 584 -7.25 -49.96 -88.52
N THR A 585 -8.39 -50.64 -88.33
CA THR A 585 -9.67 -50.20 -88.92
C THR A 585 -10.32 -49.14 -88.02
N LEU A 586 -10.49 -47.92 -88.54
CA LEU A 586 -11.20 -46.83 -87.87
C LEU A 586 -12.65 -46.75 -88.35
N LEU A 587 -13.59 -46.80 -87.42
CA LEU A 587 -15.03 -46.63 -87.68
C LEU A 587 -15.55 -45.46 -86.86
N VAL A 588 -16.30 -44.58 -87.51
CA VAL A 588 -16.89 -43.40 -86.91
C VAL A 588 -18.40 -43.46 -87.11
N GLU A 589 -19.15 -43.47 -86.02
CA GLU A 589 -20.60 -43.63 -86.01
C GLU A 589 -21.24 -42.50 -85.19
N THR A 590 -22.35 -41.94 -85.66
CA THR A 590 -23.10 -40.90 -84.95
C THR A 590 -24.58 -41.26 -85.01
N ALA A 591 -25.25 -41.30 -83.86
CA ALA A 591 -26.68 -41.55 -83.80
C ALA A 591 -27.48 -40.40 -84.43
N GLU A 592 -28.55 -40.73 -85.17
CA GLU A 592 -29.38 -39.74 -85.87
C GLU A 592 -30.13 -38.77 -84.93
N GLU A 593 -30.33 -39.16 -83.65
CA GLU A 593 -31.05 -38.32 -82.68
C GLU A 593 -30.25 -37.12 -82.15
N ILE A 594 -28.94 -37.07 -82.41
CA ILE A 594 -28.03 -36.03 -81.92
C ILE A 594 -27.88 -34.93 -82.99
N SER A 595 -28.32 -33.71 -82.68
CA SER A 595 -28.10 -32.56 -83.57
C SER A 595 -26.85 -31.80 -83.15
N ASP A 596 -26.91 -31.14 -81.99
CA ASP A 596 -25.89 -30.19 -81.57
C ASP A 596 -25.50 -30.39 -80.10
N MET A 597 -24.34 -29.85 -79.72
CA MET A 597 -23.87 -29.73 -78.36
C MET A 597 -23.58 -28.27 -78.03
N ARG A 598 -23.87 -27.87 -76.80
CA ARG A 598 -23.45 -26.59 -76.23
C ARG A 598 -22.18 -26.75 -75.40
N GLY A 599 -21.08 -26.15 -75.83
CA GLY A 599 -19.80 -26.17 -75.15
C GLY A 599 -18.69 -25.59 -76.02
N ASP A 600 -17.43 -25.79 -75.61
CA ASP A 600 -16.27 -25.38 -76.38
C ASP A 600 -15.89 -26.50 -77.36
N ARG A 601 -16.16 -26.26 -78.65
CA ARG A 601 -15.88 -27.22 -79.72
C ARG A 601 -14.40 -27.62 -79.77
N LYS A 602 -13.48 -26.68 -79.53
CA LYS A 602 -12.03 -26.94 -79.60
C LYS A 602 -11.60 -27.84 -78.46
N ALA A 603 -12.10 -27.58 -77.25
CA ALA A 603 -11.84 -28.39 -76.07
C ALA A 603 -12.41 -29.80 -76.19
N VAL A 604 -13.65 -29.96 -76.68
CA VAL A 604 -14.26 -31.27 -76.90
C VAL A 604 -13.52 -32.04 -78.01
N LEU A 605 -13.14 -31.37 -79.10
CA LEU A 605 -12.29 -31.95 -80.14
C LEU A 605 -10.95 -32.41 -79.57
N GLN A 606 -10.31 -31.60 -78.73
CA GLN A 606 -9.03 -31.94 -78.08
C GLN A 606 -9.16 -33.17 -77.17
N ALA A 607 -10.23 -33.25 -76.36
CA ALA A 607 -10.51 -34.41 -75.52
C ALA A 607 -10.65 -35.69 -76.37
N LEU A 608 -11.42 -35.64 -77.46
CA LEU A 608 -11.57 -36.77 -78.39
C LEU A 608 -10.25 -37.11 -79.10
N MET A 609 -9.48 -36.12 -79.55
CA MET A 609 -8.17 -36.35 -80.16
C MET A 609 -7.22 -37.08 -79.21
N ASN A 610 -7.24 -36.76 -77.92
CA ASN A 610 -6.44 -37.44 -76.90
C ASN A 610 -6.87 -38.91 -76.73
N LEU A 611 -8.17 -39.19 -76.73
CA LEU A 611 -8.69 -40.57 -76.63
C LEU A 611 -8.39 -41.39 -77.89
N VAL A 612 -8.65 -40.83 -79.09
CA VAL A 612 -8.42 -41.52 -80.37
C VAL A 612 -6.92 -41.73 -80.64
N SER A 613 -6.07 -40.76 -80.30
CA SER A 613 -4.62 -40.91 -80.39
C SER A 613 -4.12 -42.07 -79.50
N ASN A 614 -4.65 -42.19 -78.27
CA ASN A 614 -4.36 -43.33 -77.41
C ASN A 614 -4.83 -44.65 -78.04
N ALA A 615 -6.06 -44.70 -78.56
CA ALA A 615 -6.59 -45.88 -79.23
C ALA A 615 -5.73 -46.32 -80.43
N VAL A 616 -5.35 -45.40 -81.33
CA VAL A 616 -4.46 -45.67 -82.47
C VAL A 616 -3.11 -46.19 -82.00
N LYS A 617 -2.59 -45.60 -80.92
CA LYS A 617 -1.30 -45.99 -80.38
C LYS A 617 -1.33 -47.36 -79.71
N PHE A 618 -2.41 -47.78 -79.06
CA PHE A 618 -2.43 -49.02 -78.26
C PHE A 618 -3.12 -50.21 -78.93
N THR A 619 -3.75 -49.99 -80.08
CA THR A 619 -4.31 -51.05 -80.92
C THR A 619 -3.22 -51.70 -81.76
N ASP A 620 -3.17 -53.03 -81.82
CA ASP A 620 -2.24 -53.76 -82.68
C ASP A 620 -2.76 -53.82 -84.13
N ALA A 621 -1.86 -54.07 -85.09
CA ALA A 621 -2.20 -54.21 -86.51
C ALA A 621 -3.30 -55.28 -86.71
N GLY A 622 -4.30 -54.97 -87.54
CA GLY A 622 -5.50 -55.77 -87.74
C GLY A 622 -6.61 -55.54 -86.71
N GLY A 623 -6.39 -54.69 -85.70
CA GLY A 623 -7.40 -54.31 -84.71
C GLY A 623 -8.42 -53.29 -85.23
N ARG A 624 -9.37 -52.93 -84.36
CA ARG A 624 -10.46 -51.99 -84.64
C ARG A 624 -10.51 -50.87 -83.60
N ILE A 625 -10.80 -49.67 -84.06
CA ILE A 625 -11.16 -48.50 -83.24
C ILE A 625 -12.54 -48.03 -83.70
N ALA A 626 -13.47 -47.89 -82.77
CA ALA A 626 -14.79 -47.33 -82.99
C ALA A 626 -14.93 -46.02 -82.20
N VAL A 627 -15.20 -44.92 -82.91
CA VAL A 627 -15.54 -43.62 -82.33
C VAL A 627 -17.04 -43.46 -82.52
N SER A 628 -17.80 -43.37 -81.44
CA SER A 628 -19.26 -43.32 -81.48
C SER A 628 -19.80 -42.15 -80.68
N ALA A 629 -20.87 -41.54 -81.18
CA ALA A 629 -21.63 -40.53 -80.47
C ALA A 629 -23.08 -41.02 -80.33
N ASN A 630 -23.53 -41.21 -79.09
CA ASN A 630 -24.85 -41.74 -78.75
C ASN A 630 -25.50 -40.94 -77.60
N LEU A 631 -26.82 -41.07 -77.43
CA LEU A 631 -27.52 -40.59 -76.24
C LEU A 631 -27.80 -41.78 -75.32
N ASP A 632 -27.37 -41.68 -74.06
CA ASP A 632 -27.83 -42.57 -72.99
C ASP A 632 -28.85 -41.82 -72.12
N GLY A 633 -30.14 -42.14 -72.32
CA GLY A 633 -31.23 -41.30 -71.84
C GLY A 633 -31.17 -39.90 -72.48
N ASN A 634 -30.82 -38.89 -71.69
CA ASN A 634 -30.60 -37.52 -72.17
C ASN A 634 -29.13 -37.08 -72.11
N ALA A 635 -28.21 -37.94 -71.65
CA ALA A 635 -26.78 -37.61 -71.62
C ALA A 635 -26.14 -37.88 -72.98
N LEU A 636 -25.28 -36.97 -73.44
CA LEU A 636 -24.49 -37.16 -74.66
C LEU A 636 -23.22 -37.94 -74.32
N CYS A 637 -23.07 -39.10 -74.94
CA CYS A 637 -21.93 -39.99 -74.74
C CYS A 637 -21.08 -40.03 -76.01
N LEU A 638 -19.85 -39.54 -75.93
CA LEU A 638 -18.84 -39.66 -76.98
C LEU A 638 -17.83 -40.73 -76.56
N ALA A 639 -17.90 -41.91 -77.18
CA ALA A 639 -17.10 -43.07 -76.80
C ALA A 639 -16.04 -43.41 -77.85
N VAL A 640 -14.84 -43.76 -77.38
CA VAL A 640 -13.75 -44.33 -78.18
C VAL A 640 -13.46 -45.72 -77.64
N ALA A 641 -13.79 -46.74 -78.44
CA ALA A 641 -13.56 -48.14 -78.12
C ALA A 641 -12.48 -48.73 -79.02
N ASP A 642 -11.46 -49.34 -78.43
CA ASP A 642 -10.36 -50.00 -79.12
C ASP A 642 -10.24 -51.48 -78.74
N THR A 643 -9.68 -52.30 -79.64
CA THR A 643 -9.40 -53.73 -79.39
C THR A 643 -7.93 -53.97 -79.06
N GLY A 644 -7.27 -53.00 -78.43
CA GLY A 644 -5.85 -53.00 -78.13
C GLY A 644 -5.48 -53.74 -76.85
N ALA A 645 -4.35 -53.35 -76.27
CA ALA A 645 -3.76 -54.07 -75.14
C ALA A 645 -4.62 -54.04 -73.86
N GLY A 646 -5.45 -53.01 -73.65
CA GLY A 646 -6.16 -52.78 -72.39
C GLY A 646 -5.23 -52.65 -71.17
N PHE A 647 -5.82 -52.42 -69.99
CA PHE A 647 -5.11 -52.40 -68.71
C PHE A 647 -6.01 -52.93 -67.57
N ASP A 648 -5.41 -53.20 -66.40
CA ASP A 648 -6.16 -53.67 -65.23
C ASP A 648 -6.88 -52.48 -64.58
N MET A 649 -8.19 -52.62 -64.29
CA MET A 649 -8.97 -51.58 -63.63
C MET A 649 -8.44 -51.22 -62.23
N ALA A 650 -7.66 -52.10 -61.59
CA ALA A 650 -6.93 -51.75 -60.37
C ALA A 650 -5.88 -50.63 -60.57
N GLU A 651 -5.45 -50.38 -61.81
CA GLU A 651 -4.53 -49.31 -62.19
C GLU A 651 -5.26 -48.02 -62.65
N LEU A 652 -6.60 -47.98 -62.64
CA LEU A 652 -7.37 -46.85 -63.19
C LEU A 652 -6.96 -45.51 -62.58
N ASP A 653 -6.85 -45.45 -61.25
CA ASP A 653 -6.46 -44.22 -60.54
C ASP A 653 -5.07 -43.76 -60.98
N ILE A 654 -4.14 -44.70 -61.19
CA ILE A 654 -2.78 -44.42 -61.65
C ILE A 654 -2.76 -43.89 -63.08
N VAL A 655 -3.63 -44.39 -63.97
CA VAL A 655 -3.65 -43.99 -65.40
C VAL A 655 -4.38 -42.65 -65.61
N LEU A 656 -5.30 -42.29 -64.71
CA LEU A 656 -6.00 -41.00 -64.71
C LEU A 656 -5.16 -39.85 -64.12
N GLU A 657 -4.13 -40.15 -63.33
CA GLU A 657 -3.17 -39.16 -62.86
C GLU A 657 -2.35 -38.55 -64.02
N PRO A 658 -1.97 -37.26 -63.96
CA PRO A 658 -1.04 -36.66 -64.91
C PRO A 658 0.25 -37.48 -65.03
N PHE A 659 0.63 -37.82 -66.26
CA PHE A 659 1.75 -38.70 -66.60
C PHE A 659 1.54 -40.18 -66.21
N GLY A 660 0.40 -40.54 -65.63
CA GLY A 660 -0.02 -41.90 -65.31
C GLY A 660 0.15 -42.89 -66.46
N ARG A 661 0.68 -44.09 -66.19
CA ARG A 661 0.86 -45.16 -67.19
C ARG A 661 0.65 -46.53 -66.56
N ALA A 662 -0.14 -47.38 -67.21
CA ALA A 662 -0.29 -48.79 -66.87
C ALA A 662 1.04 -49.56 -67.06
N GLN A 663 1.27 -50.61 -66.29
CA GLN A 663 2.44 -51.46 -66.47
C GLN A 663 2.35 -52.24 -67.80
N GLN A 664 3.27 -51.97 -68.74
CA GLN A 664 3.29 -52.66 -70.04
C GLN A 664 3.97 -54.02 -69.96
N ALA A 665 3.41 -55.02 -70.65
CA ALA A 665 4.02 -56.35 -70.80
C ALA A 665 5.43 -56.27 -71.44
N PRO A 666 6.39 -57.10 -70.99
CA PRO A 666 7.77 -57.05 -71.46
C PRO A 666 7.85 -57.30 -72.98
N GLY A 667 8.34 -56.29 -73.73
CA GLY A 667 8.53 -56.33 -75.19
C GLY A 667 7.68 -55.34 -76.00
N ARG A 668 6.63 -54.74 -75.41
CA ARG A 668 5.77 -53.73 -76.07
C ARG A 668 5.94 -52.35 -75.42
N ARG A 669 7.03 -51.64 -75.70
CA ARG A 669 7.19 -50.22 -75.29
C ARG A 669 6.62 -49.29 -76.36
N ARG A 670 5.38 -48.80 -76.19
CA ARG A 670 4.83 -47.72 -77.04
C ARG A 670 4.84 -46.39 -76.26
N ALA A 671 5.64 -45.43 -76.73
CA ALA A 671 5.90 -44.14 -76.07
C ALA A 671 4.70 -43.18 -76.14
N GLY A 672 4.29 -42.59 -75.01
CA GLY A 672 3.28 -41.51 -74.98
C GLY A 672 3.38 -40.75 -73.69
N THR A 673 2.86 -39.53 -73.68
CA THR A 673 3.11 -38.54 -72.63
C THR A 673 2.51 -38.96 -71.29
N GLY A 674 1.37 -39.66 -71.29
CA GLY A 674 0.60 -39.99 -70.09
C GLY A 674 -0.25 -38.82 -69.59
N LEU A 675 -0.31 -37.72 -70.36
CA LEU A 675 -1.12 -36.54 -70.06
C LEU A 675 -2.49 -36.56 -70.74
N GLY A 676 -2.61 -37.24 -71.88
CA GLY A 676 -3.80 -37.17 -72.73
C GLY A 676 -5.10 -37.57 -72.01
N LEU A 677 -5.07 -38.58 -71.14
CA LEU A 677 -6.26 -39.02 -70.42
C LEU A 677 -6.65 -38.05 -69.29
N ALA A 678 -5.66 -37.54 -68.55
CA ALA A 678 -5.86 -36.51 -67.54
C ALA A 678 -6.43 -35.22 -68.16
N ILE A 679 -5.93 -34.81 -69.34
CA ILE A 679 -6.46 -33.66 -70.08
C ILE A 679 -7.89 -33.94 -70.57
N ALA A 680 -8.16 -35.12 -71.15
CA ALA A 680 -9.51 -35.46 -71.60
C ALA A 680 -10.53 -35.46 -70.44
N LYS A 681 -10.15 -36.00 -69.27
CA LYS A 681 -10.95 -35.96 -68.04
C LYS A 681 -11.21 -34.52 -67.61
N ALA A 682 -10.16 -33.71 -67.49
CA ALA A 682 -10.29 -32.34 -67.00
C ALA A 682 -11.11 -31.44 -67.95
N LEU A 683 -10.96 -31.62 -69.27
CA LEU A 683 -11.79 -30.94 -70.26
C LEU A 683 -13.26 -31.39 -70.20
N ALA A 684 -13.54 -32.67 -69.92
CA ALA A 684 -14.90 -33.15 -69.68
C ALA A 684 -15.51 -32.50 -68.43
N GLU A 685 -14.76 -32.47 -67.33
CA GLU A 685 -15.19 -31.90 -66.04
C GLU A 685 -15.47 -30.39 -66.15
N LEU A 686 -14.68 -29.65 -66.92
CA LEU A 686 -14.95 -28.22 -67.22
C LEU A 686 -16.28 -28.02 -67.97
N HIS A 687 -16.75 -29.02 -68.72
CA HIS A 687 -18.06 -29.03 -69.37
C HIS A 687 -19.18 -29.62 -68.49
N ASP A 688 -18.92 -29.84 -67.20
CA ASP A 688 -19.79 -30.52 -66.25
C ASP A 688 -20.03 -32.01 -66.58
N GLY A 689 -19.17 -32.61 -67.40
CA GLY A 689 -19.22 -34.02 -67.77
C GLY A 689 -18.25 -34.89 -66.96
N THR A 690 -18.21 -36.18 -67.30
CA THR A 690 -17.30 -37.16 -66.72
C THR A 690 -16.59 -37.95 -67.81
N LEU A 691 -15.43 -38.52 -67.48
CA LEU A 691 -14.77 -39.52 -68.30
C LEU A 691 -14.93 -40.88 -67.62
N GLU A 692 -15.65 -41.78 -68.28
CA GLU A 692 -15.84 -43.16 -67.85
C GLU A 692 -14.92 -44.08 -68.66
N ILE A 693 -14.31 -45.07 -68.01
CA ILE A 693 -13.39 -45.99 -68.67
C ILE A 693 -13.71 -47.42 -68.26
N ASP A 694 -13.84 -48.29 -69.26
CA ASP A 694 -13.89 -49.74 -69.09
C ASP A 694 -12.71 -50.34 -69.87
N SER A 695 -11.88 -51.13 -69.21
CA SER A 695 -10.69 -51.75 -69.81
C SER A 695 -10.45 -53.13 -69.24
N ALA A 696 -10.00 -54.04 -70.09
CA ALA A 696 -9.54 -55.35 -69.66
C ALA A 696 -8.27 -55.77 -70.44
N PRO A 697 -7.25 -56.34 -69.76
CA PRO A 697 -6.02 -56.75 -70.42
C PRO A 697 -6.27 -57.74 -71.57
N GLY A 698 -5.78 -57.40 -72.77
CA GLY A 698 -5.91 -58.19 -74.00
C GLY A 698 -7.27 -58.11 -74.69
N VAL A 699 -8.23 -57.38 -74.14
CA VAL A 699 -9.57 -57.16 -74.73
C VAL A 699 -9.65 -55.80 -75.42
N GLY A 700 -9.13 -54.76 -74.76
CA GLY A 700 -9.15 -53.38 -75.25
C GLY A 700 -9.64 -52.39 -74.20
N THR A 701 -9.85 -51.13 -74.62
CA THR A 701 -10.34 -50.06 -73.74
C THR A 701 -11.50 -49.33 -74.41
N THR A 702 -12.53 -49.01 -73.63
CA THR A 702 -13.60 -48.09 -74.00
C THR A 702 -13.53 -46.89 -73.08
N ALA A 703 -13.26 -45.72 -73.65
CA ALA A 703 -13.25 -44.44 -72.93
C ALA A 703 -14.43 -43.58 -73.41
N THR A 704 -15.29 -43.17 -72.50
CA THR A 704 -16.54 -42.47 -72.78
C THR A 704 -16.57 -41.12 -72.10
N LEU A 705 -16.66 -40.05 -72.89
CA LEU A 705 -16.96 -38.71 -72.40
C LEU A 705 -18.47 -38.59 -72.26
N VAL A 706 -18.96 -38.45 -71.02
CA VAL A 706 -20.38 -38.34 -70.70
C VAL A 706 -20.69 -36.89 -70.36
N PHE A 707 -21.49 -36.23 -71.20
CA PHE A 707 -21.93 -34.86 -70.99
C PHE A 707 -23.40 -34.85 -70.53
N PRO A 708 -23.76 -34.02 -69.53
CA PRO A 708 -25.12 -33.99 -69.00
C PRO A 708 -26.11 -33.44 -70.02
N ALA A 709 -27.40 -33.73 -69.82
CA ALA A 709 -28.49 -33.32 -70.71
C ALA A 709 -28.53 -31.82 -71.06
N LYS A 710 -28.06 -30.94 -70.17
CA LYS A 710 -27.95 -29.50 -70.41
C LYS A 710 -26.99 -29.13 -71.56
N ARG A 711 -26.07 -30.03 -71.92
CA ARG A 711 -25.08 -29.87 -72.98
C ARG A 711 -25.55 -30.44 -74.32
N ALA A 712 -26.50 -31.38 -74.32
CA ALA A 712 -27.01 -32.03 -75.52
C ALA A 712 -28.25 -31.29 -76.08
N ILE A 713 -28.29 -31.06 -77.39
CA ILE A 713 -29.43 -30.47 -78.09
C ILE A 713 -29.98 -31.51 -79.07
N SER A 714 -31.12 -32.12 -78.73
CA SER A 714 -31.82 -33.08 -79.58
C SER A 714 -32.48 -32.39 -80.79
N GLY A 715 -32.42 -33.03 -81.96
CA GLY A 715 -32.80 -32.46 -83.26
C GLY A 715 -34.24 -31.98 -83.45
N ASP A 716 -35.15 -32.23 -82.50
CA ASP A 716 -36.55 -31.77 -82.60
C ASP A 716 -36.82 -30.35 -82.05
N ALA A 717 -35.88 -29.73 -81.32
CA ALA A 717 -36.10 -28.42 -80.68
C ALA A 717 -35.54 -27.22 -81.46
N GLY A 718 -34.70 -27.44 -82.49
CA GLY A 718 -33.88 -26.39 -83.13
C GLY A 718 -34.49 -25.68 -84.35
N ARG A 719 -35.65 -26.09 -84.86
CA ARG A 719 -36.26 -25.49 -86.08
C ARG A 719 -37.34 -24.42 -85.83
N ALA A 720 -37.56 -23.98 -84.58
CA ALA A 720 -38.66 -23.08 -84.24
C ALA A 720 -38.27 -21.69 -83.69
N ALA A 721 -37.00 -21.28 -83.79
CA ALA A 721 -36.59 -19.93 -83.39
C ALA A 721 -35.47 -19.40 -84.31
N GLU A 722 -35.86 -18.96 -85.51
CA GLU A 722 -35.15 -17.92 -86.26
C GLU A 722 -35.78 -16.55 -85.96
#